data_AF-A0A6N3K9X6-F1
#
_entry.id   AF-A0A6N3K9X6-F1
#
_cell.length_a   1.000
_cell.length_b   1.000
_cell.length_c   1.000
_cell.angle_alpha   90.00
_cell.angle_beta   90.00
_cell.angle_gamma   90.00
#
_symmetry.space_group_name_H-M   'P 1'
#
loop_
_entity.id
_entity.type
_entity.pdbx_description
1 polymer ?
#
loop_
_entity_poly.entity_id
_entity_poly.type
_entity_poly.pdbx_seq_one_letter_code
_entity_poly.pdbx_strand_id
1 'polypeptide(L)'
;MGRLAAAYRQAVDRHRQAVRHWEAARRLLGAAGPAPVGSPELVARLARLGGELAAAVPGTARVATHPVPVRLGAATTVDGAFPVLVPVGAGAHLAVDADARDPRVGELLRAVVVRLLTAAPAGAIRVAGIDQAAFGAAFLPLRPLQDAGVLAPAATTEAETTALLDLAERHARTAQRSAPEDRELLVVVAASAPPPRELARLAALTHAGPAAAVCVLLAGHPPAGPSAAPPLGATTQLRVTERYTLVGDPPGRPFSTDGSGLAAPVVLDGDPSHATVTALARRYAEAADQDGVTFTDLLPAQRWAGSAASGLRTVLGRAGRRPLSVAFDDATPHWLIGGRTGAGKTVLLLDVLYGLAARYSPAELRLMLLDFKEGVSFTEFVPTDRDPSWLPHADAVGIESDREYGVAVLRELRAELGRRADLLKRHGVSRLADLPPNARPPRIVTVVDEFHVLFAGNDALARQAVDLIEELARKGRSYGLHLVLASQSTTGIEALYGRAEAIFGQFPLRIALPGGDAVLDPRNDAARGLTVGTAVVNTGAGAPGSDAEVRFPDAHAASADLAALRHELHAARPAGSRPPAVFRGHETPRLTDDPAWAALTPGADPPYALVGRVVDVPGSPAGFALDASPGRHLAVVGTAAAGADVLRSATLSLARQHAPGTARFLFAPLAPGTTDAADDLAMTLAAAGHPVRRLDAGALRAQLAEAAAGDAPAAGRTYLVVFGMDAAATTLAASDPATFRSGYDDLRAVLRQGPSRGVHVLGWWRGLRRLADDLGGSGHRDDVTGLVALNVPAADLGLHLGVHDLAYVPREGRALLVDRHEHRTALIVPFAAGSDVP
;
A
#
# COMPACT_ATOMS: atom_id res chain seq x y z
N MET A 1 -26.23 -100.41 -20.63
CA MET A 1 -24.76 -100.46 -20.42
C MET A 1 -23.93 -99.45 -21.24
N GLY A 2 -24.45 -98.75 -22.27
CA GLY A 2 -23.63 -97.86 -23.12
C GLY A 2 -23.22 -96.49 -22.54
N ARG A 3 -24.03 -95.85 -21.68
CA ARG A 3 -23.73 -94.48 -21.17
C ARG A 3 -22.64 -94.45 -20.10
N LEU A 4 -22.55 -95.46 -19.25
CA LEU A 4 -21.52 -95.56 -18.20
C LEU A 4 -20.12 -95.82 -18.79
N ALA A 5 -20.04 -96.65 -19.83
CA ALA A 5 -18.80 -96.88 -20.56
C ALA A 5 -18.30 -95.64 -21.32
N ALA A 6 -19.21 -94.78 -21.80
CA ALA A 6 -18.86 -93.52 -22.44
C ALA A 6 -18.34 -92.47 -21.43
N ALA A 7 -19.00 -92.32 -20.28
CA ALA A 7 -18.57 -91.42 -19.22
C ALA A 7 -17.21 -91.83 -18.62
N TYR A 8 -16.99 -93.13 -18.41
CA TYR A 8 -15.71 -93.66 -17.93
C TYR A 8 -14.57 -93.40 -18.91
N ARG A 9 -14.79 -93.64 -20.22
CA ARG A 9 -13.80 -93.30 -21.26
C ARG A 9 -13.49 -91.80 -21.30
N GLN A 10 -14.51 -90.95 -21.20
CA GLN A 10 -14.31 -89.50 -21.19
C GLN A 10 -13.53 -89.03 -19.94
N ALA A 11 -13.76 -89.65 -18.79
CA ALA A 11 -12.99 -89.37 -17.57
C ALA A 11 -11.53 -89.85 -17.70
N VAL A 12 -11.30 -91.03 -18.26
CA VAL A 12 -9.95 -91.58 -18.53
C VAL A 12 -9.20 -90.71 -19.55
N ASP A 13 -9.87 -90.21 -20.59
CA ASP A 13 -9.26 -89.35 -21.59
C ASP A 13 -8.92 -87.96 -21.03
N ARG A 14 -9.79 -87.39 -20.19
CA ARG A 14 -9.48 -86.15 -19.45
C ARG A 14 -8.33 -86.33 -18.47
N HIS A 15 -8.26 -87.47 -17.77
CA HIS A 15 -7.15 -87.78 -16.87
C HIS A 15 -5.84 -87.92 -17.64
N ARG A 16 -5.83 -88.64 -18.78
CA ARG A 16 -4.66 -88.74 -19.67
C ARG A 16 -4.26 -87.40 -20.28
N GLN A 17 -5.23 -86.51 -20.57
CA GLN A 17 -4.96 -85.16 -21.06
C GLN A 17 -4.33 -84.30 -19.95
N ALA A 18 -4.82 -84.40 -18.71
CA ALA A 18 -4.24 -83.72 -17.56
C ALA A 18 -2.81 -84.19 -17.24
N VAL A 19 -2.55 -85.50 -17.27
CA VAL A 19 -1.21 -86.08 -17.07
C VAL A 19 -0.23 -85.60 -18.16
N ARG A 20 -0.65 -85.56 -19.43
CA ARG A 20 0.18 -85.02 -20.52
C ARG A 20 0.44 -83.52 -20.37
N HIS A 21 -0.54 -82.75 -19.93
CA HIS A 21 -0.38 -81.32 -19.66
C HIS A 21 0.61 -81.08 -18.51
N TRP A 22 0.54 -81.91 -17.47
CA TRP A 22 1.44 -81.87 -16.32
C TRP A 22 2.87 -82.27 -16.70
N GLU A 23 3.06 -83.33 -17.50
CA GLU A 23 4.38 -83.74 -18.01
C GLU A 23 4.99 -82.74 -19.01
N ALA A 24 4.17 -82.01 -19.76
CA ALA A 24 4.60 -80.90 -20.61
C ALA A 24 5.02 -79.69 -19.76
N ALA A 25 4.22 -79.30 -18.77
CA ALA A 25 4.57 -78.23 -17.83
C ALA A 25 5.87 -78.56 -17.05
N ARG A 26 6.04 -79.82 -16.61
CA ARG A 26 7.24 -80.29 -15.90
C ARG A 26 8.48 -80.27 -16.77
N ARG A 27 8.37 -80.56 -18.07
CA ARG A 27 9.48 -80.43 -19.03
C ARG A 27 9.82 -78.98 -19.36
N LEU A 28 8.83 -78.11 -19.47
CA LEU A 28 9.06 -76.68 -19.69
C LEU A 28 9.67 -76.00 -18.46
N LEU A 29 9.20 -76.34 -17.25
CA LEU A 29 9.80 -75.90 -15.98
C LEU A 29 11.21 -76.48 -15.78
N GLY A 30 11.49 -77.70 -16.28
CA GLY A 30 12.82 -78.32 -16.22
C GLY A 30 13.84 -77.80 -17.25
N ALA A 31 13.40 -77.10 -18.30
CA ALA A 31 14.26 -76.43 -19.27
C ALA A 31 14.61 -74.98 -18.87
N ALA A 32 13.91 -74.42 -17.88
CA ALA A 32 14.23 -73.12 -17.29
C ALA A 32 15.24 -73.32 -16.13
N GLY A 33 16.52 -73.08 -16.38
CA GLY A 33 17.47 -72.77 -15.30
C GLY A 33 17.68 -71.25 -15.20
N PRO A 34 17.94 -70.64 -14.03
CA PRO A 34 17.90 -71.19 -12.66
C PRO A 34 16.58 -70.87 -11.92
N ALA A 35 16.31 -71.60 -10.84
CA ALA A 35 15.44 -71.20 -9.73
C ALA A 35 16.31 -70.62 -8.58
N PRO A 36 15.77 -69.94 -7.54
CA PRO A 36 14.42 -69.43 -7.31
C PRO A 36 14.38 -67.90 -7.07
N VAL A 37 13.22 -67.26 -7.21
CA VAL A 37 12.94 -66.09 -6.35
C VAL A 37 12.78 -66.64 -4.94
N GLY A 38 13.57 -66.10 -4.02
CA GLY A 38 13.37 -66.20 -2.57
C GLY A 38 14.19 -67.28 -1.88
N SER A 39 15.28 -66.85 -1.23
CA SER A 39 15.50 -67.41 0.11
C SER A 39 14.62 -66.59 1.06
N PRO A 40 13.92 -67.21 2.02
CA PRO A 40 13.26 -66.49 3.11
C PRO A 40 14.19 -65.48 3.79
N GLU A 41 15.49 -65.75 3.80
CA GLU A 41 16.52 -64.86 4.30
C GLU A 41 16.68 -63.56 3.47
N LEU A 42 16.66 -63.65 2.13
CA LEU A 42 16.71 -62.48 1.26
C LEU A 42 15.44 -61.64 1.41
N VAL A 43 14.26 -62.27 1.42
CA VAL A 43 12.98 -61.58 1.62
C VAL A 43 12.93 -60.92 2.99
N ALA A 44 13.38 -61.61 4.04
CA ALA A 44 13.49 -61.04 5.38
C ALA A 44 14.48 -59.87 5.44
N ARG A 45 15.62 -59.96 4.73
CA ARG A 45 16.60 -58.86 4.64
C ARG A 45 16.03 -57.65 3.91
N LEU A 46 15.31 -57.87 2.80
CA LEU A 46 14.62 -56.81 2.06
C LEU A 46 13.49 -56.20 2.89
N ALA A 47 12.73 -57.01 3.63
CA ALA A 47 11.69 -56.53 4.54
C ALA A 47 12.28 -55.64 5.64
N ARG A 48 13.38 -56.06 6.27
CA ARG A 48 14.08 -55.27 7.29
C ARG A 48 14.67 -53.98 6.72
N LEU A 49 15.51 -54.07 5.68
CA LEU A 49 16.16 -52.90 5.07
C LEU A 49 15.14 -51.92 4.50
N GLY A 50 14.12 -52.44 3.83
CA GLY A 50 13.06 -51.62 3.27
C GLY A 50 12.19 -50.98 4.35
N GLY A 51 11.99 -51.66 5.49
CA GLY A 51 11.34 -51.09 6.68
C GLY A 51 12.16 -49.94 7.29
N GLU A 52 13.47 -50.14 7.47
CA GLU A 52 14.40 -49.12 7.97
C GLU A 52 14.45 -47.89 7.04
N LEU A 53 14.54 -48.11 5.72
CA LEU A 53 14.57 -47.04 4.72
C LEU A 53 13.21 -46.32 4.58
N ALA A 54 12.08 -47.03 4.74
CA ALA A 54 10.75 -46.43 4.73
C ALA A 54 10.46 -45.61 6.00
N ALA A 55 11.13 -45.93 7.12
CA ALA A 55 11.00 -45.22 8.40
C ALA A 55 11.87 -43.96 8.49
N ALA A 56 12.25 -43.36 7.35
CA ALA A 56 13.15 -42.21 7.27
C ALA A 56 12.83 -41.12 8.30
N VAL A 57 13.88 -40.52 8.89
CA VAL A 57 13.77 -39.46 9.89
C VAL A 57 12.98 -38.29 9.29
N PRO A 58 11.76 -37.99 9.80
CA PRO A 58 10.93 -36.94 9.24
C PRO A 58 11.67 -35.60 9.19
N GLY A 59 11.54 -34.87 8.10
CA GLY A 59 12.03 -33.50 7.99
C GLY A 59 13.52 -33.31 7.67
N THR A 60 14.27 -34.34 7.30
CA THR A 60 15.74 -34.25 7.12
C THR A 60 16.21 -34.34 5.68
N ALA A 61 15.36 -34.75 4.74
CA ALA A 61 15.77 -35.08 3.39
C ALA A 61 15.88 -33.85 2.46
N ARG A 62 16.96 -33.79 1.66
CA ARG A 62 17.21 -32.73 0.66
C ARG A 62 16.58 -33.04 -0.70
N VAL A 63 15.26 -33.17 -0.71
CA VAL A 63 14.43 -33.61 -1.86
C VAL A 63 14.56 -32.75 -3.13
N ALA A 64 15.00 -31.50 -3.03
CA ALA A 64 15.21 -30.61 -4.17
C ALA A 64 16.54 -30.84 -4.90
N THR A 65 17.49 -31.53 -4.24
CA THR A 65 18.85 -31.77 -4.79
C THR A 65 19.15 -33.25 -5.02
N HIS A 66 18.50 -34.15 -4.27
CA HIS A 66 18.70 -35.59 -4.38
C HIS A 66 17.35 -36.33 -4.36
N PRO A 67 17.14 -37.34 -5.24
CA PRO A 67 15.98 -38.21 -5.15
C PRO A 67 15.98 -38.98 -3.84
N VAL A 68 14.79 -39.13 -3.23
CA VAL A 68 14.61 -39.86 -1.98
C VAL A 68 13.86 -41.17 -2.23
N PRO A 69 14.17 -42.24 -1.46
CA PRO A 69 13.44 -43.49 -1.58
C PRO A 69 12.02 -43.32 -1.03
N VAL A 70 11.01 -43.40 -1.90
CA VAL A 70 9.59 -43.33 -1.52
C VAL A 70 8.96 -44.70 -1.68
N ARG A 71 8.29 -45.15 -0.61
CA ARG A 71 7.52 -46.39 -0.63
C ARG A 71 6.30 -46.25 -1.53
N LEU A 72 6.04 -47.28 -2.34
CA LEU A 72 4.82 -47.38 -3.15
C LEU A 72 3.83 -48.39 -2.59
N GLY A 73 4.33 -49.47 -1.97
CA GLY A 73 3.53 -50.63 -1.59
C GLY A 73 4.41 -51.78 -1.09
N ALA A 74 3.85 -52.98 -1.05
CA ALA A 74 4.56 -54.21 -0.73
C ALA A 74 4.57 -55.19 -1.91
N ALA A 75 5.76 -55.65 -2.28
CA ALA A 75 5.94 -56.75 -3.21
C ALA A 75 5.65 -58.06 -2.46
N THR A 76 4.87 -58.94 -3.07
CA THR A 76 4.54 -60.25 -2.49
C THR A 76 5.19 -61.37 -3.31
N THR A 77 5.93 -62.23 -2.62
CA THR A 77 6.56 -63.43 -3.18
C THR A 77 6.06 -64.66 -2.43
N VAL A 78 6.43 -65.87 -2.89
CA VAL A 78 6.10 -67.11 -2.19
C VAL A 78 6.73 -67.22 -0.79
N ASP A 79 7.85 -66.52 -0.56
CA ASP A 79 8.61 -66.56 0.70
C ASP A 79 8.33 -65.38 1.64
N GLY A 80 7.36 -64.53 1.30
CA GLY A 80 6.95 -63.39 2.11
C GLY A 80 6.84 -62.08 1.32
N ALA A 81 6.67 -60.98 2.05
CA ALA A 81 6.49 -59.65 1.49
C ALA A 81 7.58 -58.68 1.95
N PHE A 82 7.92 -57.73 1.09
CA PHE A 82 8.87 -56.66 1.38
C PHE A 82 8.40 -55.33 0.77
N PRO A 83 8.70 -54.17 1.37
CA PRO A 83 8.25 -52.89 0.85
C PRO A 83 9.05 -52.51 -0.41
N VAL A 84 8.35 -51.92 -1.38
CA VAL A 84 8.95 -51.43 -2.64
C VAL A 84 9.19 -49.94 -2.53
N LEU A 85 10.45 -49.54 -2.66
CA LEU A 85 10.91 -48.15 -2.62
C LEU A 85 11.42 -47.75 -4.00
N VAL A 86 11.02 -46.58 -4.50
CA VAL A 86 11.53 -45.99 -5.75
C VAL A 86 12.08 -44.59 -5.49
N PRO A 87 13.12 -44.14 -6.21
CA PRO A 87 13.61 -42.77 -6.11
C PRO A 87 12.57 -41.78 -6.67
N VAL A 88 12.20 -40.78 -5.88
CA VAL A 88 11.30 -39.69 -6.26
C VAL A 88 11.87 -38.35 -5.77
N GLY A 89 11.67 -37.28 -6.52
CA GLY A 89 12.23 -35.95 -6.21
C GLY A 89 13.52 -35.66 -6.97
N ALA A 90 13.96 -34.39 -6.98
CA ALA A 90 15.15 -33.90 -7.68
C ALA A 90 15.37 -34.49 -9.10
N GLY A 91 14.37 -34.40 -9.97
CA GLY A 91 14.44 -34.91 -11.34
C GLY A 91 14.22 -36.41 -11.51
N ALA A 92 13.76 -37.11 -10.46
CA ALA A 92 13.21 -38.46 -10.56
C ALA A 92 11.68 -38.42 -10.45
N HIS A 93 11.00 -38.95 -11.47
CA HIS A 93 9.57 -38.81 -11.71
C HIS A 93 8.84 -40.17 -11.59
N LEU A 94 7.51 -40.14 -11.49
CA LEU A 94 6.67 -41.34 -11.43
C LEU A 94 5.54 -41.21 -12.46
N ALA A 95 5.29 -42.27 -13.24
CA ALA A 95 4.13 -42.33 -14.13
C ALA A 95 3.37 -43.65 -13.97
N VAL A 96 2.05 -43.59 -14.16
CA VAL A 96 1.13 -44.72 -14.05
C VAL A 96 0.26 -44.75 -15.30
N ASP A 97 -0.02 -45.95 -15.80
CA ASP A 97 -0.82 -46.14 -17.02
C ASP A 97 -2.34 -45.97 -16.82
N ALA A 98 -2.84 -46.18 -15.62
CA ALA A 98 -4.20 -45.88 -15.21
C ALA A 98 -4.32 -44.46 -14.62
N ASP A 99 -5.52 -43.88 -14.70
CA ASP A 99 -5.83 -42.56 -14.12
C ASP A 99 -6.35 -42.67 -12.67
N ALA A 100 -6.49 -41.51 -12.01
CA ALA A 100 -6.98 -41.42 -10.64
C ALA A 100 -8.50 -41.71 -10.47
N ARG A 101 -9.24 -42.01 -11.55
CA ARG A 101 -10.60 -42.57 -11.43
C ARG A 101 -10.54 -44.02 -10.94
N ASP A 102 -9.41 -44.70 -11.13
CA ASP A 102 -9.04 -45.87 -10.33
C ASP A 102 -8.63 -45.41 -8.92
N PRO A 103 -9.39 -45.77 -7.86
CA PRO A 103 -9.08 -45.34 -6.50
C PRO A 103 -7.65 -45.66 -6.06
N ARG A 104 -7.09 -46.78 -6.52
CA ARG A 104 -5.72 -47.22 -6.17
C ARG A 104 -4.67 -46.23 -6.67
N VAL A 105 -4.91 -45.59 -7.82
CA VAL A 105 -4.01 -44.59 -8.39
C VAL A 105 -4.16 -43.27 -7.65
N GLY A 106 -5.39 -42.85 -7.35
CA GLY A 106 -5.63 -41.65 -6.53
C GLY A 106 -4.98 -41.77 -5.15
N GLU A 107 -5.16 -42.91 -4.47
CA GLU A 107 -4.54 -43.23 -3.18
C GLU A 107 -3.01 -43.23 -3.26
N LEU A 108 -2.44 -43.81 -4.32
CA LEU A 108 -0.99 -43.80 -4.55
C LEU A 108 -0.45 -42.37 -4.67
N LEU A 109 -1.06 -41.53 -5.53
CA LEU A 109 -0.61 -40.16 -5.74
C LEU A 109 -0.61 -39.38 -4.42
N ARG A 110 -1.66 -39.51 -3.62
CA ARG A 110 -1.77 -38.87 -2.30
C ARG A 110 -0.75 -39.42 -1.30
N ALA A 111 -0.55 -40.73 -1.26
CA ALA A 111 0.44 -41.37 -0.39
C ALA A 111 1.87 -40.91 -0.73
N VAL A 112 2.22 -40.83 -2.02
CA VAL A 112 3.53 -40.33 -2.48
C VAL A 112 3.73 -38.87 -2.09
N VAL A 113 2.71 -38.01 -2.30
CA VAL A 113 2.76 -36.59 -1.89
C VAL A 113 2.99 -36.46 -0.37
N VAL A 114 2.20 -37.16 0.44
CA VAL A 114 2.32 -37.10 1.90
C VAL A 114 3.69 -37.60 2.38
N ARG A 115 4.23 -38.65 1.75
CA ARG A 115 5.57 -39.19 2.08
C ARG A 115 6.69 -38.22 1.73
N LEU A 116 6.64 -37.59 0.55
CA LEU A 116 7.59 -36.57 0.15
C LEU A 116 7.59 -35.39 1.13
N LEU A 117 6.40 -34.87 1.45
CA LEU A 117 6.23 -33.79 2.41
C LEU A 117 6.71 -34.18 3.82
N THR A 118 6.47 -35.43 4.24
CA THR A 118 6.92 -35.91 5.56
C THR A 118 8.45 -36.00 5.64
N ALA A 119 9.11 -36.46 4.57
CA ALA A 119 10.55 -36.66 4.51
C ALA A 119 11.35 -35.35 4.43
N ALA A 120 10.78 -34.30 3.84
CA ALA A 120 11.43 -33.01 3.66
C ALA A 120 11.17 -32.03 4.83
N PRO A 121 12.10 -31.08 5.08
CA PRO A 121 11.81 -29.93 5.93
C PRO A 121 10.56 -29.17 5.44
N ALA A 122 9.83 -28.55 6.37
CA ALA A 122 8.73 -27.67 5.99
C ALA A 122 9.22 -26.53 5.08
N GLY A 123 8.42 -26.15 4.08
CA GLY A 123 8.78 -25.15 3.07
C GLY A 123 9.77 -25.61 1.98
N ALA A 124 10.28 -26.85 2.02
CA ALA A 124 11.20 -27.36 0.98
C ALA A 124 10.49 -27.95 -0.25
N ILE A 125 9.17 -28.16 -0.17
CA ILE A 125 8.34 -28.73 -1.23
C ILE A 125 7.09 -27.89 -1.41
N ARG A 126 6.78 -27.58 -2.67
CA ARG A 126 5.49 -27.03 -3.10
C ARG A 126 4.77 -28.04 -3.98
N VAL A 127 3.46 -28.20 -3.81
CA VAL A 127 2.67 -29.17 -4.58
C VAL A 127 1.65 -28.46 -5.46
N ALA A 128 1.56 -28.86 -6.72
CA ALA A 128 0.61 -28.32 -7.70
C ALA A 128 -0.18 -29.48 -8.32
N GLY A 129 -1.51 -29.46 -8.16
CA GLY A 129 -2.40 -30.51 -8.65
C GLY A 129 -3.07 -30.17 -9.98
N ILE A 130 -3.26 -31.16 -10.85
CA ILE A 130 -4.07 -31.10 -12.07
C ILE A 130 -5.06 -32.26 -12.02
N ASP A 131 -6.36 -31.97 -12.09
CA ASP A 131 -7.43 -32.98 -12.10
C ASP A 131 -8.63 -32.49 -12.93
N GLN A 132 -8.46 -32.53 -14.25
CA GLN A 132 -9.52 -32.21 -15.20
C GLN A 132 -10.57 -33.34 -15.31
N ALA A 133 -10.17 -34.59 -15.05
CA ALA A 133 -11.03 -35.76 -15.24
C ALA A 133 -12.06 -35.92 -14.12
N ALA A 134 -11.75 -35.50 -12.89
CA ALA A 134 -12.63 -35.63 -11.73
C ALA A 134 -12.87 -34.29 -11.00
N PHE A 135 -12.60 -33.16 -11.66
CA PHE A 135 -12.86 -31.80 -11.14
C PHE A 135 -12.25 -31.56 -9.74
N GLY A 136 -11.02 -32.02 -9.52
CA GLY A 136 -10.31 -31.87 -8.24
C GLY A 136 -10.62 -32.93 -7.18
N ALA A 137 -11.55 -33.87 -7.44
CA ALA A 137 -11.94 -34.89 -6.48
C ALA A 137 -10.76 -35.75 -6.00
N ALA A 138 -9.75 -35.99 -6.85
CA ALA A 138 -8.57 -36.77 -6.49
C ALA A 138 -7.74 -36.15 -5.34
N PHE A 139 -7.92 -34.84 -5.08
CA PHE A 139 -7.19 -34.10 -4.06
C PHE A 139 -8.02 -33.77 -2.80
N LEU A 140 -9.31 -34.11 -2.75
CA LEU A 140 -10.18 -33.82 -1.59
C LEU A 140 -9.63 -34.36 -0.26
N PRO A 141 -9.06 -35.57 -0.16
CA PRO A 141 -8.48 -36.05 1.10
C PRO A 141 -7.24 -35.26 1.57
N LEU A 142 -6.64 -34.45 0.68
CA LEU A 142 -5.52 -33.55 1.01
C LEU A 142 -5.99 -32.12 1.36
N ARG A 143 -7.29 -31.90 1.53
CA ARG A 143 -7.86 -30.58 1.86
C ARG A 143 -7.17 -29.86 3.03
N PRO A 144 -6.80 -30.52 4.15
CA PRO A 144 -6.06 -29.85 5.22
C PRO A 144 -4.73 -29.24 4.76
N LEU A 145 -4.04 -29.85 3.79
CA LEU A 145 -2.81 -29.29 3.20
C LEU A 145 -3.09 -28.12 2.26
N GLN A 146 -4.26 -28.07 1.64
CA GLN A 146 -4.72 -26.91 0.87
C GLN A 146 -5.04 -25.73 1.78
N ASP A 147 -5.77 -25.99 2.87
CA ASP A 147 -6.13 -24.98 3.86
C ASP A 147 -4.87 -24.42 4.57
N ALA A 148 -3.82 -25.24 4.73
CA ALA A 148 -2.51 -24.82 5.22
C ALA A 148 -1.59 -24.16 4.16
N GLY A 149 -2.06 -23.99 2.92
CA GLY A 149 -1.29 -23.31 1.85
C GLY A 149 -0.13 -24.10 1.24
N VAL A 150 0.01 -25.39 1.55
CA VAL A 150 1.08 -26.27 1.04
C VAL A 150 0.76 -26.78 -0.38
N LEU A 151 -0.53 -27.01 -0.64
CA LEU A 151 -1.06 -27.49 -1.92
C LEU A 151 -2.04 -26.45 -2.46
N ALA A 152 -1.78 -25.90 -3.64
CA ALA A 152 -2.76 -25.03 -4.31
C ALA A 152 -4.03 -25.83 -4.70
N PRO A 153 -5.20 -25.18 -4.86
CA PRO A 153 -6.34 -25.81 -5.51
C PRO A 153 -5.93 -26.45 -6.84
N ALA A 154 -6.41 -27.68 -7.08
CA ALA A 154 -6.04 -28.39 -8.30
C ALA A 154 -6.60 -27.64 -9.52
N ALA A 155 -5.81 -27.55 -10.58
CA ALA A 155 -6.28 -27.06 -11.87
C ALA A 155 -7.32 -28.03 -12.43
N THR A 156 -8.53 -27.53 -12.66
CA THR A 156 -9.67 -28.33 -13.16
C THR A 156 -10.04 -27.98 -14.60
N THR A 157 -9.58 -26.82 -15.09
CA THR A 157 -9.80 -26.36 -16.47
C THR A 157 -8.52 -26.33 -17.30
N GLU A 158 -8.65 -26.26 -18.62
CA GLU A 158 -7.51 -26.13 -19.54
C GLU A 158 -6.72 -24.82 -19.32
N ALA A 159 -7.42 -23.71 -19.07
CA ALA A 159 -6.80 -22.42 -18.79
C ALA A 159 -5.99 -22.45 -17.48
N GLU A 160 -6.56 -23.02 -16.41
CA GLU A 160 -5.86 -23.21 -15.13
C GLU A 160 -4.64 -24.12 -15.29
N THR A 161 -4.77 -25.19 -16.08
CA THR A 161 -3.68 -26.14 -16.33
C THR A 161 -2.55 -25.48 -17.12
N THR A 162 -2.89 -24.67 -18.12
CA THR A 162 -1.93 -23.88 -18.91
C THR A 162 -1.15 -22.93 -18.00
N ALA A 163 -1.85 -22.18 -17.14
CA ALA A 163 -1.24 -21.23 -16.21
C ALA A 163 -0.36 -21.93 -15.15
N LEU A 164 -0.78 -23.09 -14.65
CA LEU A 164 0.01 -23.91 -13.72
C LEU A 164 1.30 -24.40 -14.38
N LEU A 165 1.24 -24.86 -15.63
CA LEU A 165 2.43 -25.30 -16.36
C LEU A 165 3.36 -24.13 -16.73
N ASP A 166 2.82 -22.95 -17.01
CA ASP A 166 3.64 -21.73 -17.17
C ASP A 166 4.41 -21.40 -15.88
N LEU A 167 3.75 -21.52 -14.72
CA LEU A 167 4.38 -21.35 -13.40
C LEU A 167 5.45 -22.42 -13.15
N ALA A 168 5.19 -23.68 -13.52
CA ALA A 168 6.13 -24.78 -13.35
C ALA A 168 7.40 -24.62 -14.22
N GLU A 169 7.24 -24.15 -15.46
CA GLU A 169 8.37 -23.83 -16.34
C GLU A 169 9.19 -22.64 -15.83
N ARG A 170 8.54 -21.60 -15.29
CA ARG A 170 9.24 -20.49 -14.63
C ARG A 170 10.01 -20.97 -13.40
N HIS A 171 9.38 -21.79 -12.55
CA HIS A 171 10.02 -22.42 -11.39
C HIS A 171 11.29 -23.16 -11.79
N ALA A 172 11.21 -24.02 -12.81
CA ALA A 172 12.34 -24.78 -13.31
C ALA A 172 13.53 -23.89 -13.72
N ARG A 173 13.25 -22.81 -14.49
CA ARG A 173 14.28 -21.86 -14.95
C ARG A 173 14.91 -21.08 -13.78
N THR A 174 14.11 -20.70 -12.79
CA THR A 174 14.59 -20.01 -11.59
C THR A 174 15.45 -20.93 -10.74
N ALA A 175 14.99 -22.15 -10.47
CA ALA A 175 15.71 -23.13 -9.66
C ALA A 175 17.08 -23.50 -10.25
N GLN A 176 17.19 -23.58 -11.58
CA GLN A 176 18.45 -23.82 -12.29
C GLN A 176 19.50 -22.72 -12.05
N ARG A 177 19.07 -21.48 -11.78
CA ARG A 177 19.95 -20.33 -11.49
C ARG A 177 20.23 -20.16 -10.00
N SER A 178 19.44 -20.78 -9.14
CA SER A 178 19.60 -20.74 -7.69
C SER A 178 20.72 -21.67 -7.20
N ALA A 179 21.34 -21.29 -6.07
CA ALA A 179 22.25 -22.16 -5.33
C ALA A 179 21.51 -23.41 -4.82
N PRO A 180 22.16 -24.60 -4.75
CA PRO A 180 21.49 -25.85 -4.37
C PRO A 180 20.74 -25.81 -3.04
N GLU A 181 21.28 -25.09 -2.04
CA GLU A 181 20.68 -24.90 -0.72
C GLU A 181 19.40 -24.06 -0.71
N ASP A 182 19.17 -23.24 -1.73
CA ASP A 182 18.01 -22.33 -1.83
C ASP A 182 16.90 -22.90 -2.73
N ARG A 183 17.06 -24.12 -3.25
CA ARG A 183 16.09 -24.75 -4.16
C ARG A 183 14.91 -25.33 -3.40
N GLU A 184 13.71 -24.94 -3.81
CA GLU A 184 12.46 -25.57 -3.44
C GLU A 184 12.06 -26.61 -4.51
N LEU A 185 11.61 -27.80 -4.10
CA LEU A 185 11.10 -28.81 -5.02
C LEU A 185 9.64 -28.51 -5.38
N LEU A 186 9.34 -28.35 -6.67
CA LEU A 186 7.97 -28.31 -7.17
C LEU A 186 7.51 -29.72 -7.57
N VAL A 187 6.49 -30.24 -6.90
CA VAL A 187 5.85 -31.52 -7.24
C VAL A 187 4.57 -31.24 -8.02
N VAL A 188 4.58 -31.56 -9.31
CA VAL A 188 3.42 -31.46 -10.20
C VAL A 188 2.71 -32.81 -10.24
N VAL A 189 1.46 -32.85 -9.82
CA VAL A 189 0.65 -34.07 -9.70
C VAL A 189 -0.50 -34.00 -10.69
N ALA A 190 -0.44 -34.80 -11.76
CA ALA A 190 -1.51 -34.93 -12.73
C ALA A 190 -2.31 -36.21 -12.47
N ALA A 191 -3.55 -36.04 -12.02
CA ALA A 191 -4.48 -37.14 -11.69
C ALA A 191 -4.98 -37.90 -12.93
N SER A 192 -4.82 -37.30 -14.12
CA SER A 192 -5.09 -37.92 -15.42
C SER A 192 -4.18 -37.29 -16.47
N ALA A 193 -3.99 -37.96 -17.61
CA ALA A 193 -3.25 -37.37 -18.72
C ALA A 193 -4.01 -36.14 -19.26
N PRO A 194 -3.37 -34.94 -19.26
CA PRO A 194 -4.00 -33.75 -19.82
C PRO A 194 -3.99 -33.80 -21.37
N PRO A 195 -4.62 -32.82 -22.05
CA PRO A 195 -4.62 -32.73 -23.50
C PRO A 195 -3.20 -32.79 -24.11
N PRO A 196 -3.03 -33.24 -25.37
CA PRO A 196 -1.72 -33.55 -25.96
C PRO A 196 -0.68 -32.44 -25.84
N ARG A 197 -1.09 -31.17 -25.97
CA ARG A 197 -0.22 -30.00 -25.82
C ARG A 197 0.37 -29.92 -24.41
N GLU A 198 -0.49 -29.98 -23.39
CA GLU A 198 -0.07 -29.88 -21.99
C GLU A 198 0.67 -31.15 -21.54
N LEU A 199 0.32 -32.31 -22.09
CA LEU A 199 1.06 -33.56 -21.87
C LEU A 199 2.50 -33.47 -22.41
N ALA A 200 2.71 -32.85 -23.57
CA ALA A 200 4.05 -32.61 -24.11
C ALA A 200 4.88 -31.67 -23.23
N ARG A 201 4.24 -30.66 -22.62
CA ARG A 201 4.90 -29.74 -21.67
C ARG A 201 5.27 -30.43 -20.36
N LEU A 202 4.38 -31.25 -19.81
CA LEU A 202 4.70 -32.11 -18.66
C LEU A 202 5.87 -33.05 -18.96
N ALA A 203 5.87 -33.68 -20.14
CA ALA A 203 6.98 -34.51 -20.56
C ALA A 203 8.29 -33.71 -20.66
N ALA A 204 8.26 -32.49 -21.21
CA ALA A 204 9.44 -31.63 -21.27
C ALA A 204 10.00 -31.28 -19.87
N LEU A 205 9.13 -31.04 -18.87
CA LEU A 205 9.56 -30.83 -17.48
C LEU A 205 10.33 -32.04 -16.91
N THR A 206 9.97 -33.27 -17.31
CA THR A 206 10.71 -34.47 -16.88
C THR A 206 12.11 -34.61 -17.47
N HIS A 207 12.43 -33.86 -18.53
CA HIS A 207 13.77 -33.80 -19.14
C HIS A 207 14.62 -32.64 -18.61
N ALA A 208 14.07 -31.77 -17.75
CA ALA A 208 14.76 -30.59 -17.24
C ALA A 208 15.91 -30.91 -16.25
N GLY A 209 15.97 -32.15 -15.78
CA GLY A 209 17.01 -32.69 -14.91
C GLY A 209 16.94 -32.22 -13.44
N PRO A 210 17.82 -32.72 -12.57
CA PRO A 210 17.77 -32.45 -11.13
C PRO A 210 17.88 -30.97 -10.74
N ALA A 211 18.61 -30.18 -11.54
CA ALA A 211 18.80 -28.75 -11.29
C ALA A 211 17.51 -27.93 -11.42
N ALA A 212 16.50 -28.44 -12.13
CA ALA A 212 15.20 -27.79 -12.26
C ALA A 212 14.36 -27.88 -10.96
N ALA A 213 14.73 -28.76 -10.02
CA ALA A 213 13.96 -29.01 -8.80
C ALA A 213 12.46 -29.20 -9.08
N VAL A 214 12.13 -29.98 -10.12
CA VAL A 214 10.77 -30.39 -10.46
C VAL A 214 10.65 -31.91 -10.34
N CYS A 215 9.53 -32.36 -9.79
CA CYS A 215 9.11 -33.77 -9.78
C CYS A 215 7.71 -33.84 -10.39
N VAL A 216 7.48 -34.84 -11.24
CA VAL A 216 6.21 -35.02 -11.95
C VAL A 216 5.66 -36.38 -11.55
N LEU A 217 4.42 -36.39 -11.06
CA LEU A 217 3.64 -37.59 -10.77
C LEU A 217 2.47 -37.61 -11.78
N LEU A 218 2.56 -38.47 -12.79
CA LEU A 218 1.62 -38.48 -13.92
C LEU A 218 0.80 -39.77 -13.96
N ALA A 219 -0.51 -39.66 -13.77
CA ALA A 219 -1.44 -40.76 -13.98
C ALA A 219 -2.05 -40.74 -15.39
N GLY A 220 -2.45 -41.90 -15.90
CA GLY A 220 -3.03 -42.08 -17.23
C GLY A 220 -2.03 -41.98 -18.39
N HIS A 221 -0.73 -42.13 -18.15
CA HIS A 221 0.28 -42.10 -19.21
C HIS A 221 0.25 -43.39 -20.03
N PRO A 222 -0.07 -43.37 -21.33
CA PRO A 222 -0.27 -44.60 -22.07
C PRO A 222 1.02 -45.45 -22.14
N PRO A 223 0.93 -46.79 -22.09
CA PRO A 223 2.08 -47.65 -22.30
C PRO A 223 2.64 -47.46 -23.71
N ALA A 224 3.96 -47.65 -23.88
CA ALA A 224 4.64 -47.48 -25.16
C ALA A 224 3.94 -48.26 -26.29
N GLY A 225 3.48 -47.53 -27.32
CA GLY A 225 2.70 -48.06 -28.45
C GLY A 225 2.74 -47.13 -29.68
N PRO A 226 2.13 -47.52 -30.82
CA PRO A 226 2.33 -46.86 -32.13
C PRO A 226 1.78 -45.43 -32.24
N SER A 227 0.81 -45.06 -31.40
CA SER A 227 0.35 -43.68 -31.21
C SER A 227 1.03 -43.12 -29.96
N ALA A 228 2.30 -42.78 -30.08
CA ALA A 228 3.18 -42.59 -28.94
C ALA A 228 2.89 -41.28 -28.20
N ALA A 229 2.45 -41.37 -26.95
CA ALA A 229 2.59 -40.28 -26.01
C ALA A 229 4.06 -39.82 -25.94
N PRO A 230 4.31 -38.54 -25.63
CA PRO A 230 5.67 -38.01 -25.57
C PRO A 230 6.50 -38.80 -24.54
N PRO A 231 7.74 -39.18 -24.88
CA PRO A 231 8.58 -39.97 -23.98
C PRO A 231 8.94 -39.14 -22.74
N LEU A 232 8.79 -39.75 -21.56
CA LEU A 232 9.14 -39.14 -20.29
C LEU A 232 10.64 -39.33 -20.00
N GLY A 233 11.29 -38.29 -19.47
CA GLY A 233 12.65 -38.35 -18.93
C GLY A 233 12.65 -38.92 -17.52
N ALA A 234 13.75 -39.58 -17.10
CA ALA A 234 14.00 -40.07 -15.74
C ALA A 234 12.74 -40.43 -14.92
N THR A 235 11.87 -41.28 -15.47
CA THR A 235 10.58 -41.66 -14.87
C THR A 235 10.52 -43.14 -14.56
N THR A 236 10.08 -43.49 -13.35
CA THR A 236 9.71 -44.87 -13.01
C THR A 236 8.27 -45.12 -13.49
N GLN A 237 8.05 -46.15 -14.30
CA GLN A 237 6.75 -46.45 -14.90
C GLN A 237 6.02 -47.54 -14.10
N LEU A 238 4.74 -47.32 -13.80
CA LEU A 238 3.87 -48.28 -13.11
C LEU A 238 2.77 -48.75 -14.06
N ARG A 239 2.53 -50.06 -14.06
CA ARG A 239 1.44 -50.68 -14.82
C ARG A 239 0.45 -51.33 -13.87
N VAL A 240 -0.76 -50.79 -13.81
CA VAL A 240 -1.83 -51.27 -12.93
C VAL A 240 -2.60 -52.38 -13.61
N THR A 241 -2.68 -53.55 -12.97
CA THR A 241 -3.53 -54.67 -13.42
C THR A 241 -4.79 -54.77 -12.56
N GLU A 242 -5.65 -55.75 -12.84
CA GLU A 242 -6.84 -56.00 -12.01
C GLU A 242 -6.49 -56.33 -10.54
N ARG A 243 -5.34 -56.94 -10.26
CA ARG A 243 -5.01 -57.48 -8.92
C ARG A 243 -3.77 -56.89 -8.26
N TYR A 244 -2.81 -56.41 -9.05
CA TYR A 244 -1.53 -55.90 -8.56
C TYR A 244 -0.95 -54.87 -9.53
N THR A 245 0.11 -54.20 -9.11
CA THR A 245 0.86 -53.25 -9.93
C THR A 245 2.23 -53.84 -10.27
N LEU A 246 2.63 -53.70 -11.53
CA LEU A 246 3.99 -53.96 -11.98
C LEU A 246 4.78 -52.66 -11.91
N VAL A 247 5.99 -52.74 -11.37
CA VAL A 247 6.87 -51.59 -11.17
C VAL A 247 8.04 -51.70 -12.14
N GLY A 248 8.18 -50.75 -13.05
CA GLY A 248 9.31 -50.67 -13.97
C GLY A 248 10.62 -50.29 -13.28
N ASP A 249 11.72 -50.35 -14.03
CA ASP A 249 13.03 -49.98 -13.51
C ASP A 249 13.11 -48.48 -13.18
N PRO A 250 13.58 -48.11 -11.97
CA PRO A 250 13.77 -46.72 -11.64
C PRO A 250 15.06 -46.18 -12.29
N PRO A 251 15.05 -44.91 -12.73
CA PRO A 251 16.19 -44.29 -13.42
C PRO A 251 17.49 -44.39 -12.61
N GLY A 252 18.54 -44.89 -13.25
CA GLY A 252 19.88 -45.02 -12.66
C GLY A 252 20.02 -46.11 -11.58
N ARG A 253 18.94 -46.81 -11.20
CA ARG A 253 18.96 -47.88 -10.18
C ARG A 253 18.02 -49.05 -10.54
N PRO A 254 18.19 -49.71 -11.70
CA PRO A 254 17.23 -50.68 -12.18
C PRO A 254 17.09 -51.89 -11.23
N PHE A 255 15.88 -52.45 -11.15
CA PHE A 255 15.60 -53.69 -10.45
C PHE A 255 16.03 -54.91 -11.27
N SER A 256 15.94 -54.83 -12.60
CA SER A 256 16.35 -55.89 -13.50
C SER A 256 17.48 -55.46 -14.44
N THR A 257 18.14 -56.44 -15.07
CA THR A 257 19.21 -56.17 -16.05
C THR A 257 18.67 -55.98 -17.47
N ASP A 258 17.43 -56.37 -17.72
CA ASP A 258 16.80 -56.43 -19.04
C ASP A 258 15.75 -55.34 -19.27
N GLY A 259 15.52 -54.44 -18.31
CA GLY A 259 14.52 -53.37 -18.44
C GLY A 259 13.10 -53.78 -18.05
N SER A 260 12.89 -55.05 -17.66
CA SER A 260 11.56 -55.57 -17.31
C SER A 260 11.01 -55.06 -15.97
N GLY A 261 11.84 -54.47 -15.12
CA GLY A 261 11.43 -53.93 -13.82
C GLY A 261 11.43 -54.98 -12.71
N LEU A 262 10.68 -54.69 -11.65
CA LEU A 262 10.57 -55.57 -10.50
C LEU A 262 9.78 -56.83 -10.85
N ALA A 263 10.44 -57.98 -10.79
CA ALA A 263 9.86 -59.30 -11.03
C ALA A 263 9.00 -59.83 -9.85
N ALA A 264 8.16 -58.97 -9.25
CA ALA A 264 7.24 -59.34 -8.19
C ALA A 264 5.96 -58.47 -8.24
N PRO A 265 4.76 -59.05 -8.01
CA PRO A 265 3.52 -58.28 -7.94
C PRO A 265 3.53 -57.36 -6.72
N VAL A 266 3.20 -56.08 -6.94
CA VAL A 266 3.16 -55.07 -5.89
C VAL A 266 1.73 -54.70 -5.56
N VAL A 267 1.36 -54.80 -4.29
CA VAL A 267 0.12 -54.22 -3.77
C VAL A 267 0.47 -52.82 -3.28
N LEU A 268 -0.13 -51.81 -3.89
CA LEU A 268 0.08 -50.41 -3.51
C LEU A 268 -0.44 -50.16 -2.09
N ASP A 269 0.23 -49.28 -1.36
CA ASP A 269 -0.29 -48.84 -0.07
C ASP A 269 -1.59 -48.02 -0.29
N GLY A 270 -2.51 -48.10 0.66
CA GLY A 270 -3.75 -47.32 0.62
C GLY A 270 -3.56 -45.85 0.98
N ASP A 271 -4.67 -45.12 1.00
CA ASP A 271 -4.70 -43.69 1.29
C ASP A 271 -4.02 -43.33 2.63
N PRO A 272 -3.30 -42.20 2.74
CA PRO A 272 -2.78 -41.76 4.02
C PRO A 272 -3.95 -41.43 4.95
N SER A 273 -3.82 -41.77 6.23
CA SER A 273 -4.88 -41.49 7.20
C SER A 273 -5.12 -39.99 7.34
N HIS A 274 -6.38 -39.59 7.53
CA HIS A 274 -6.74 -38.18 7.76
C HIS A 274 -5.93 -37.56 8.90
N ALA A 275 -5.70 -38.31 9.99
CA ALA A 275 -4.86 -37.86 11.11
C ALA A 275 -3.41 -37.52 10.68
N THR A 276 -2.82 -38.30 9.76
CA THR A 276 -1.48 -38.02 9.21
C THR A 276 -1.49 -36.75 8.38
N VAL A 277 -2.49 -36.57 7.52
CA VAL A 277 -2.64 -35.39 6.66
C VAL A 277 -2.84 -34.13 7.52
N THR A 278 -3.71 -34.18 8.53
CA THR A 278 -3.95 -33.07 9.47
C THR A 278 -2.69 -32.74 10.28
N ALA A 279 -1.98 -33.74 10.80
CA ALA A 279 -0.75 -33.51 11.57
C ALA A 279 0.34 -32.88 10.70
N LEU A 280 0.47 -33.32 9.44
CA LEU A 280 1.39 -32.75 8.47
C LEU A 280 1.00 -31.31 8.12
N ALA A 281 -0.28 -31.04 7.86
CA ALA A 281 -0.79 -29.70 7.62
C ALA A 281 -0.49 -28.76 8.78
N ARG A 282 -0.74 -29.20 10.02
CA ARG A 282 -0.41 -28.42 11.22
C ARG A 282 1.09 -28.14 11.31
N ARG A 283 1.95 -29.14 11.09
CA ARG A 283 3.42 -28.96 11.10
C ARG A 283 3.87 -27.91 10.07
N TYR A 284 3.29 -27.93 8.88
CA TYR A 284 3.60 -26.95 7.84
C TYR A 284 3.02 -25.56 8.14
N ALA A 285 1.84 -25.48 8.74
CA ALA A 285 1.26 -24.21 9.20
C ALA A 285 2.11 -23.59 10.32
N GLU A 286 2.50 -24.39 11.33
CA GLU A 286 3.39 -23.97 12.42
C GLU A 286 4.75 -23.51 11.88
N ALA A 287 5.31 -24.20 10.88
CA ALA A 287 6.55 -23.78 10.24
C ALA A 287 6.39 -22.54 9.35
N ALA A 288 5.25 -22.37 8.68
CA ALA A 288 4.93 -21.17 7.91
C ALA A 288 4.76 -19.94 8.84
N ASP A 289 4.23 -20.13 10.04
CA ASP A 289 4.20 -19.12 11.10
C ASP A 289 5.61 -18.81 11.64
N GLN A 290 6.49 -19.82 11.78
CA GLN A 290 7.88 -19.64 12.22
C GLN A 290 8.81 -19.03 11.16
N ASP A 291 8.55 -19.28 9.87
CA ASP A 291 9.17 -18.57 8.74
C ASP A 291 8.44 -17.25 8.39
N GLY A 292 7.39 -16.91 9.14
CA GLY A 292 6.67 -15.65 9.04
C GLY A 292 7.63 -14.48 9.29
N VAL A 293 7.64 -13.52 8.38
CA VAL A 293 8.37 -12.26 8.62
C VAL A 293 7.59 -11.51 9.69
N THR A 294 8.23 -11.19 10.81
CA THR A 294 7.66 -10.33 11.84
C THR A 294 8.10 -8.89 11.62
N PHE A 295 7.37 -7.94 12.19
CA PHE A 295 7.77 -6.53 12.14
C PHE A 295 9.18 -6.31 12.72
N THR A 296 9.53 -7.03 13.80
CA THR A 296 10.85 -6.97 14.44
C THR A 296 11.98 -7.43 13.52
N ASP A 297 11.73 -8.35 12.57
CA ASP A 297 12.73 -8.76 11.57
C ASP A 297 13.17 -7.60 10.65
N LEU A 298 12.35 -6.55 10.51
CA LEU A 298 12.68 -5.39 9.68
C LEU A 298 13.63 -4.41 10.40
N LEU A 299 13.64 -4.46 11.72
CA LEU A 299 14.31 -3.48 12.57
C LEU A 299 15.83 -3.76 12.69
N PRO A 300 16.67 -2.72 12.82
CA PRO A 300 18.08 -2.91 13.08
C PRO A 300 18.32 -3.36 14.53
N ALA A 301 19.41 -4.11 14.76
CA ALA A 301 19.82 -4.52 16.11
C ALA A 301 20.09 -3.32 17.04
N GLN A 302 20.62 -2.23 16.50
CA GLN A 302 20.83 -0.97 17.22
C GLN A 302 20.06 0.15 16.52
N ARG A 303 19.27 0.92 17.29
CA ARG A 303 18.55 2.08 16.78
C ARG A 303 19.52 3.19 16.36
N TRP A 304 19.17 3.90 15.30
CA TRP A 304 19.86 5.12 14.84
C TRP A 304 21.36 4.96 14.56
N ALA A 305 21.82 3.74 14.28
CA ALA A 305 23.22 3.48 13.91
C ALA A 305 23.50 3.74 12.42
N GLY A 306 22.47 3.97 11.59
CA GLY A 306 22.61 4.21 10.16
C GLY A 306 23.00 5.65 9.82
N SER A 307 23.80 5.83 8.77
CA SER A 307 24.07 7.14 8.17
C SER A 307 23.37 7.28 6.82
N ALA A 308 22.67 8.40 6.61
CA ALA A 308 21.99 8.71 5.38
C ALA A 308 22.93 9.33 4.32
N ALA A 309 24.25 9.34 4.53
CA ALA A 309 25.22 9.96 3.63
C ALA A 309 25.03 9.53 2.16
N SER A 310 25.07 8.22 1.92
CA SER A 310 24.98 7.61 0.58
C SER A 310 23.55 7.23 0.17
N GLY A 311 22.54 7.57 0.97
CA GLY A 311 21.16 7.15 0.75
C GLY A 311 20.55 6.53 2.00
N LEU A 312 19.29 6.11 1.89
CA LEU A 312 18.56 5.46 2.96
C LEU A 312 18.28 4.01 2.56
N ARG A 313 18.40 3.06 3.49
CA ARG A 313 18.11 1.65 3.24
C ARG A 313 17.20 1.11 4.34
N THR A 314 16.22 0.29 3.94
CA THR A 314 15.38 -0.44 4.87
C THR A 314 15.19 -1.88 4.40
N VAL A 315 14.89 -2.77 5.35
CA VAL A 315 14.48 -4.15 5.07
C VAL A 315 12.98 -4.10 4.83
N LEU A 316 12.54 -4.65 3.71
CA LEU A 316 11.13 -4.66 3.32
C LEU A 316 10.45 -5.98 3.71
N GLY A 317 11.21 -7.07 3.76
CA GLY A 317 10.69 -8.38 4.09
C GLY A 317 11.68 -9.48 3.73
N ARG A 318 11.18 -10.66 3.34
CA ARG A 318 12.02 -11.79 2.89
C ARG A 318 11.63 -12.25 1.47
N ALA A 319 12.65 -12.42 0.63
CA ALA A 319 12.54 -13.12 -0.65
C ALA A 319 13.04 -14.56 -0.43
N GLY A 320 12.11 -15.52 -0.37
CA GLY A 320 12.41 -16.86 0.16
C GLY A 320 12.92 -16.77 1.60
N ARG A 321 14.13 -17.27 1.87
CA ARG A 321 14.74 -17.22 3.21
C ARG A 321 15.63 -16.00 3.47
N ARG A 322 15.85 -15.14 2.46
CA ARG A 322 16.80 -14.01 2.55
C ARG A 322 16.07 -12.69 2.80
N PRO A 323 16.57 -11.81 3.68
CA PRO A 323 16.00 -10.48 3.84
C PRO A 323 16.18 -9.69 2.54
N LEU A 324 15.08 -9.12 2.04
CA LEU A 324 15.10 -8.21 0.90
C LEU A 324 15.15 -6.77 1.42
N SER A 325 16.20 -6.05 1.03
CA SER A 325 16.35 -4.62 1.35
C SER A 325 16.15 -3.76 0.11
N VAL A 326 15.56 -2.60 0.31
CA VAL A 326 15.35 -1.55 -0.70
C VAL A 326 16.01 -0.26 -0.23
N ALA A 327 16.33 0.63 -1.16
CA ALA A 327 17.04 1.87 -0.85
C ALA A 327 16.51 3.09 -1.60
N PHE A 328 16.65 4.25 -0.97
CA PHE A 328 16.64 5.55 -1.61
C PHE A 328 18.08 5.97 -1.88
N ASP A 329 18.60 5.59 -3.04
CA ASP A 329 19.97 5.87 -3.47
C ASP A 329 20.00 6.42 -4.90
N ASP A 330 21.18 6.38 -5.53
CA ASP A 330 21.36 6.89 -6.88
C ASP A 330 20.65 6.05 -7.95
N ALA A 331 20.46 4.75 -7.71
CA ALA A 331 19.79 3.85 -8.63
C ALA A 331 18.27 3.86 -8.41
N THR A 332 17.82 4.00 -7.16
CA THR A 332 16.40 3.99 -6.79
C THR A 332 15.97 5.20 -5.97
N PRO A 333 16.09 6.43 -6.51
CA PRO A 333 15.87 7.66 -5.74
C PRO A 333 14.40 7.92 -5.37
N HIS A 334 13.46 7.43 -6.18
CA HIS A 334 12.02 7.59 -5.99
C HIS A 334 11.31 6.26 -6.26
N TRP A 335 10.21 6.02 -5.55
CA TRP A 335 9.50 4.73 -5.55
C TRP A 335 8.05 4.91 -5.99
N LEU A 336 7.55 3.98 -6.81
CA LEU A 336 6.15 3.91 -7.23
C LEU A 336 5.51 2.63 -6.67
N ILE A 337 4.40 2.75 -5.96
CA ILE A 337 3.74 1.62 -5.29
C ILE A 337 2.30 1.48 -5.80
N GLY A 338 1.93 0.28 -6.24
CA GLY A 338 0.60 -0.02 -6.75
C GLY A 338 -0.04 -1.21 -6.05
N GLY A 339 -1.34 -1.18 -5.83
CA GLY A 339 -2.09 -2.31 -5.27
C GLY A 339 -3.56 -1.97 -5.01
N ARG A 340 -4.46 -2.93 -5.21
CA ARG A 340 -5.91 -2.74 -4.98
C ARG A 340 -6.22 -2.44 -3.51
N THR A 341 -7.43 -1.98 -3.22
CA THR A 341 -7.91 -1.83 -1.83
C THR A 341 -7.74 -3.13 -1.04
N GLY A 342 -7.18 -3.04 0.16
CA GLY A 342 -6.94 -4.19 1.03
C GLY A 342 -5.74 -5.05 0.62
N ALA A 343 -4.92 -4.62 -0.35
CA ALA A 343 -3.72 -5.36 -0.76
C ALA A 343 -2.55 -5.29 0.24
N GLY A 344 -2.67 -4.50 1.32
CA GLY A 344 -1.60 -4.28 2.30
C GLY A 344 -0.68 -3.10 2.00
N LYS A 345 -1.09 -2.15 1.14
CA LYS A 345 -0.29 -0.97 0.78
C LYS A 345 0.05 -0.08 1.99
N THR A 346 -0.93 0.26 2.81
CA THR A 346 -0.73 1.04 4.05
C THR A 346 0.19 0.32 5.01
N VAL A 347 -0.01 -1.00 5.19
CA VAL A 347 0.85 -1.87 6.00
C VAL A 347 2.31 -1.79 5.53
N LEU A 348 2.54 -1.98 4.24
CA LEU A 348 3.88 -1.88 3.65
C LEU A 348 4.52 -0.51 3.88
N LEU A 349 3.74 0.58 3.76
CA LEU A 349 4.23 1.93 4.04
C LEU A 349 4.62 2.09 5.51
N LEU A 350 3.82 1.57 6.45
CA LEU A 350 4.16 1.57 7.88
C LEU A 350 5.46 0.81 8.15
N ASP A 351 5.59 -0.39 7.60
CA ASP A 351 6.79 -1.23 7.73
C ASP A 351 8.05 -0.51 7.25
N VAL A 352 7.97 0.08 6.04
CA VAL A 352 9.07 0.83 5.43
C VAL A 352 9.44 2.05 6.27
N LEU A 353 8.45 2.85 6.67
CA LEU A 353 8.68 4.12 7.37
C LEU A 353 9.24 3.90 8.78
N TYR A 354 8.70 2.94 9.54
CA TYR A 354 9.26 2.61 10.85
C TYR A 354 10.62 1.90 10.73
N GLY A 355 10.82 1.04 9.73
CA GLY A 355 12.13 0.43 9.48
C GLY A 355 13.22 1.47 9.19
N LEU A 356 12.88 2.53 8.44
CA LEU A 356 13.74 3.69 8.23
C LEU A 356 13.96 4.49 9.51
N ALA A 357 12.89 4.84 10.24
CA ALA A 357 12.95 5.63 11.45
C ALA A 357 13.71 4.93 12.60
N ALA A 358 13.70 3.60 12.63
CA ALA A 358 14.50 2.82 13.56
C ALA A 358 15.99 2.82 13.17
N ARG A 359 16.34 2.91 11.88
CA ARG A 359 17.74 2.91 11.39
C ARG A 359 18.41 4.27 11.44
N TYR A 360 17.70 5.33 11.10
CA TYR A 360 18.25 6.67 10.94
C TYR A 360 17.68 7.59 12.00
N SER A 361 18.50 8.46 12.59
CA SER A 361 17.99 9.45 13.56
C SER A 361 17.21 10.58 12.85
N PRO A 362 16.43 11.40 13.58
CA PRO A 362 15.79 12.59 13.01
C PRO A 362 16.76 13.62 12.39
N ALA A 363 18.05 13.56 12.75
CA ALA A 363 19.10 14.39 12.14
C ALA A 363 19.53 13.87 10.75
N GLU A 364 19.25 12.60 10.44
CA GLU A 364 19.59 11.94 9.17
C GLU A 364 18.37 11.81 8.25
N LEU A 365 17.15 11.73 8.82
CA LEU A 365 15.89 11.48 8.09
C LEU A 365 14.75 12.38 8.60
N ARG A 366 14.01 12.98 7.66
CA ARG A 366 12.71 13.64 7.86
C ARG A 366 11.64 13.01 6.97
N LEU A 367 10.41 12.96 7.47
CA LEU A 367 9.25 12.38 6.79
C LEU A 367 8.18 13.44 6.57
N MET A 368 7.66 13.50 5.34
CA MET A 368 6.47 14.26 4.99
C MET A 368 5.43 13.30 4.41
N LEU A 369 4.27 13.17 5.05
CA LEU A 369 3.32 12.11 4.77
C LEU A 369 1.99 12.73 4.35
N LEU A 370 1.45 12.33 3.19
CA LEU A 370 0.15 12.78 2.69
C LEU A 370 -0.74 11.58 2.42
N ASP A 371 -1.90 11.55 3.09
CA ASP A 371 -2.98 10.60 2.83
C ASP A 371 -4.20 11.36 2.29
N PHE A 372 -4.62 11.03 1.06
CA PHE A 372 -5.84 11.58 0.44
C PHE A 372 -7.09 10.71 0.66
N LYS A 373 -6.97 9.56 1.32
CA LYS A 373 -8.08 8.63 1.55
C LYS A 373 -8.67 8.82 2.95
N GLU A 374 -9.97 8.58 3.09
CA GLU A 374 -10.66 8.35 4.36
C GLU A 374 -10.05 7.11 5.05
N GLY A 375 -9.05 7.33 5.90
CA GLY A 375 -8.17 6.28 6.40
C GLY A 375 -7.18 6.77 7.46
N VAL A 376 -6.90 5.88 8.42
CA VAL A 376 -6.09 6.17 9.61
C VAL A 376 -4.57 6.02 9.33
N SER A 377 -4.15 5.98 8.06
CA SER A 377 -2.87 5.40 7.62
C SER A 377 -1.65 6.04 8.29
N PHE A 378 -1.67 7.36 8.48
CA PHE A 378 -0.55 8.09 9.08
C PHE A 378 -0.86 8.74 10.44
N THR A 379 -2.02 8.45 11.04
CA THR A 379 -2.33 8.91 12.41
C THR A 379 -1.36 8.32 13.43
N GLU A 380 -0.79 7.14 13.16
CA GLU A 380 0.22 6.48 14.00
C GLU A 380 1.52 7.31 14.16
N PHE A 381 1.74 8.34 13.35
CA PHE A 381 2.94 9.18 13.37
C PHE A 381 2.78 10.48 14.16
N VAL A 382 1.54 10.84 14.52
CA VAL A 382 1.19 12.14 15.14
C VAL A 382 0.67 11.94 16.56
N PRO A 383 0.76 12.97 17.44
CA PRO A 383 0.13 12.89 18.75
C PRO A 383 -1.39 12.82 18.62
N THR A 384 -2.03 12.09 19.54
CA THR A 384 -3.48 11.95 19.66
C THR A 384 -3.91 12.22 21.09
N ASP A 385 -5.21 12.43 21.33
CA ASP A 385 -5.75 12.61 22.68
C ASP A 385 -5.47 11.40 23.60
N ARG A 386 -5.33 10.20 23.02
CA ARG A 386 -5.07 8.95 23.76
C ARG A 386 -3.59 8.67 23.98
N ASP A 387 -2.76 9.09 23.05
CA ASP A 387 -1.32 8.86 23.07
C ASP A 387 -0.61 10.13 22.59
N PRO A 388 0.04 10.88 23.50
CA PRO A 388 0.73 12.13 23.15
C PRO A 388 2.09 11.87 22.48
N SER A 389 2.52 10.62 22.32
CA SER A 389 3.75 10.29 21.61
C SER A 389 3.58 10.50 20.10
N TRP A 390 4.69 10.76 19.42
CA TRP A 390 4.75 10.92 17.97
C TRP A 390 6.09 10.43 17.45
N LEU A 391 6.18 10.14 16.15
CA LEU A 391 7.45 9.76 15.55
C LEU A 391 8.31 11.03 15.33
N PRO A 392 9.51 11.14 15.91
CA PRO A 392 10.29 12.38 15.87
C PRO A 392 10.83 12.75 14.48
N HIS A 393 10.74 11.84 13.51
CA HIS A 393 11.08 12.07 12.10
C HIS A 393 9.94 12.71 11.31
N ALA A 394 8.70 12.58 11.79
CA ALA A 394 7.54 13.16 11.14
C ALA A 394 7.59 14.69 11.28
N ASP A 395 7.61 15.37 10.13
CA ASP A 395 7.71 16.82 10.06
C ASP A 395 6.36 17.45 9.64
N ALA A 396 5.72 16.84 8.64
CA ALA A 396 4.40 17.22 8.15
C ALA A 396 3.57 15.96 7.89
N VAL A 397 2.34 15.94 8.38
CA VAL A 397 1.41 14.83 8.17
C VAL A 397 0.04 15.37 7.77
N GLY A 398 -0.32 15.11 6.52
CA GLY A 398 -1.65 15.34 5.99
C GLY A 398 -2.51 14.08 6.14
N ILE A 399 -3.62 14.20 6.88
CA ILE A 399 -4.60 13.13 7.12
C ILE A 399 -5.90 13.52 6.42
N GLU A 400 -6.41 12.66 5.54
CA GLU A 400 -7.59 12.98 4.72
C GLU A 400 -7.45 14.36 4.06
N SER A 401 -6.26 14.61 3.51
CA SER A 401 -5.86 15.92 3.01
C SER A 401 -6.57 16.25 1.71
N ASP A 402 -6.59 17.54 1.38
CA ASP A 402 -7.06 18.01 0.10
C ASP A 402 -5.91 18.32 -0.86
N ARG A 403 -6.26 18.48 -2.14
CA ARG A 403 -5.30 18.71 -3.23
C ARG A 403 -4.45 19.94 -2.97
N GLU A 404 -5.02 20.98 -2.39
CA GLU A 404 -4.36 22.25 -2.12
C GLU A 404 -3.27 22.12 -1.06
N TYR A 405 -3.52 21.38 0.04
CA TYR A 405 -2.48 21.07 1.01
C TYR A 405 -1.38 20.19 0.40
N GLY A 406 -1.76 19.19 -0.40
CA GLY A 406 -0.78 18.37 -1.12
C GLY A 406 0.14 19.20 -2.03
N VAL A 407 -0.43 20.15 -2.77
CA VAL A 407 0.36 21.10 -3.58
C VAL A 407 1.19 22.04 -2.70
N ALA A 408 0.70 22.47 -1.55
CA ALA A 408 1.48 23.28 -0.60
C ALA A 408 2.73 22.53 -0.10
N VAL A 409 2.60 21.23 0.19
CA VAL A 409 3.74 20.35 0.55
C VAL A 409 4.74 20.23 -0.59
N LEU A 410 4.27 20.05 -1.83
CA LEU A 410 5.15 20.03 -3.01
C LEU A 410 5.89 21.36 -3.22
N ARG A 411 5.25 22.51 -2.93
CA ARG A 411 5.89 23.83 -2.97
C ARG A 411 6.96 23.97 -1.89
N GLU A 412 6.70 23.47 -0.68
CA GLU A 412 7.68 23.45 0.42
C GLU A 412 8.92 22.62 0.04
N LEU A 413 8.72 21.43 -0.55
CA LEU A 413 9.81 20.60 -1.07
C LEU A 413 10.63 21.32 -2.16
N ARG A 414 9.97 22.08 -3.04
CA ARG A 414 10.65 22.88 -4.06
C ARG A 414 11.46 24.03 -3.43
N ALA A 415 10.94 24.69 -2.41
CA ALA A 415 11.68 25.72 -1.67
C ALA A 415 12.91 25.12 -0.98
N GLU A 416 12.75 23.95 -0.36
CA GLU A 416 13.84 23.20 0.26
C GLU A 416 14.90 22.75 -0.77
N LEU A 417 14.47 22.35 -1.97
CA LEU A 417 15.38 22.06 -3.09
C LEU A 417 16.24 23.28 -3.43
N GLY A 418 15.63 24.48 -3.53
CA GLY A 418 16.33 25.74 -3.76
C GLY A 418 17.34 26.05 -2.65
N ARG A 419 16.92 25.96 -1.38
CA ARG A 419 17.78 26.18 -0.21
C ARG A 419 18.99 25.24 -0.22
N ARG A 420 18.79 23.97 -0.56
CA ARG A 420 19.87 22.97 -0.67
C ARG A 420 20.77 23.25 -1.86
N ALA A 421 20.24 23.69 -3.00
CA ALA A 421 21.05 24.09 -4.15
C ALA A 421 22.02 25.23 -3.80
N ASP A 422 21.55 26.24 -3.08
CA ASP A 422 22.40 27.32 -2.60
C ASP A 422 23.45 26.82 -1.58
N LEU A 423 23.07 25.89 -0.69
CA LEU A 423 23.98 25.28 0.27
C LEU A 423 25.12 24.50 -0.40
N LEU A 424 24.78 23.67 -1.40
CA LEU A 424 25.77 22.91 -2.17
C LEU A 424 26.69 23.83 -2.96
N LYS A 425 26.13 24.87 -3.59
CA LYS A 425 26.91 25.89 -4.31
C LYS A 425 27.92 26.60 -3.41
N ARG A 426 27.54 26.97 -2.18
CA ARG A 426 28.45 27.59 -1.20
C ARG A 426 29.62 26.69 -0.80
N HIS A 427 29.44 25.37 -0.84
CA HIS A 427 30.47 24.39 -0.52
C HIS A 427 31.23 23.85 -1.74
N GLY A 428 30.88 24.29 -2.96
CA GLY A 428 31.53 23.85 -4.19
C GLY A 428 31.27 22.37 -4.54
N VAL A 429 30.18 21.78 -4.03
CA VAL A 429 29.82 20.37 -4.28
C VAL A 429 28.51 20.27 -5.07
N SER A 430 28.25 19.10 -5.67
CA SER A 430 27.08 18.87 -6.53
C SER A 430 26.04 17.92 -5.94
N ARG A 431 26.38 17.20 -4.85
CA ARG A 431 25.46 16.25 -4.20
C ARG A 431 25.47 16.42 -2.69
N LEU A 432 24.34 16.13 -2.07
CA LEU A 432 24.17 16.13 -0.61
C LEU A 432 25.18 15.22 0.11
N ALA A 433 25.52 14.07 -0.49
CA ALA A 433 26.49 13.13 0.05
C ALA A 433 27.89 13.73 0.21
N ASP A 434 28.23 14.75 -0.59
CA ASP A 434 29.55 15.37 -0.63
C ASP A 434 29.67 16.53 0.38
N LEU A 435 28.58 16.94 1.05
CA LEU A 435 28.65 17.90 2.15
C LEU A 435 29.30 17.30 3.39
N PRO A 436 30.00 18.13 4.20
CA PRO A 436 30.52 17.68 5.49
C PRO A 436 29.35 17.33 6.44
N PRO A 437 29.50 16.33 7.33
CA PRO A 437 28.41 15.81 8.15
C PRO A 437 27.66 16.88 8.97
N ASN A 438 28.38 17.87 9.50
CA ASN A 438 27.81 18.97 10.30
C ASN A 438 27.01 19.99 9.49
N ALA A 439 27.19 20.05 8.17
CA ALA A 439 26.45 20.95 7.28
C ALA A 439 25.37 20.20 6.46
N ARG A 440 25.32 18.87 6.54
CA ARG A 440 24.41 18.06 5.73
C ARG A 440 23.01 18.05 6.35
N PRO A 441 21.97 18.58 5.68
CA PRO A 441 20.61 18.43 6.17
C PRO A 441 20.14 16.96 6.06
N PRO A 442 19.16 16.55 6.88
CA PRO A 442 18.54 15.22 6.78
C PRO A 442 17.94 14.99 5.39
N ARG A 443 17.96 13.75 4.93
CA ARG A 443 17.20 13.37 3.72
C ARG A 443 15.71 13.43 4.02
N ILE A 444 14.92 13.86 3.03
CA ILE A 444 13.46 13.96 3.15
C ILE A 444 12.84 12.85 2.32
N VAL A 445 12.05 11.99 2.95
CA VAL A 445 11.18 11.03 2.26
C VAL A 445 9.76 11.57 2.33
N THR A 446 9.19 11.87 1.16
CA THR A 446 7.80 12.32 1.04
C THR A 446 6.94 11.18 0.51
N VAL A 447 5.95 10.75 1.28
CA VAL A 447 4.98 9.74 0.86
C VAL A 447 3.69 10.44 0.46
N VAL A 448 3.20 10.13 -0.74
CA VAL A 448 1.92 10.60 -1.24
C VAL A 448 1.05 9.38 -1.53
N ASP A 449 0.20 9.02 -0.57
CA ASP A 449 -0.76 7.94 -0.73
C ASP A 449 -2.01 8.42 -1.47
N GLU A 450 -2.46 7.64 -2.44
CA GLU A 450 -3.43 8.04 -3.45
C GLU A 450 -3.01 9.30 -4.23
N PHE A 451 -1.77 9.33 -4.70
CA PHE A 451 -1.20 10.49 -5.40
C PHE A 451 -2.04 10.96 -6.61
N HIS A 452 -2.85 10.07 -7.21
CA HIS A 452 -3.72 10.40 -8.33
C HIS A 452 -4.72 11.53 -8.01
N VAL A 453 -5.06 11.71 -6.72
CA VAL A 453 -5.96 12.78 -6.26
C VAL A 453 -5.38 14.17 -6.57
N LEU A 454 -4.06 14.37 -6.48
CA LEU A 454 -3.41 15.63 -6.86
C LEU A 454 -3.72 16.04 -8.31
N PHE A 455 -3.84 15.03 -9.17
CA PHE A 455 -4.02 15.17 -10.61
C PHE A 455 -5.49 15.08 -11.05
N ALA A 456 -6.43 14.96 -10.12
CA ALA A 456 -7.85 14.92 -10.45
C ALA A 456 -8.29 16.25 -11.08
N GLY A 457 -9.09 16.16 -12.15
CA GLY A 457 -9.55 17.33 -12.91
C GLY A 457 -8.53 17.85 -13.93
N ASN A 458 -8.90 18.90 -14.65
CA ASN A 458 -8.06 19.57 -15.65
C ASN A 458 -7.94 21.07 -15.34
N ASP A 459 -7.55 21.38 -14.10
CA ASP A 459 -7.46 22.76 -13.58
C ASP A 459 -6.01 23.23 -13.40
N ALA A 460 -5.82 24.49 -12.97
CA ALA A 460 -4.51 25.05 -12.70
C ALA A 460 -3.74 24.31 -11.59
N LEU A 461 -4.47 23.77 -10.60
CA LEU A 461 -3.88 23.07 -9.46
C LEU A 461 -3.27 21.73 -9.89
N ALA A 462 -3.99 20.95 -10.72
CA ALA A 462 -3.48 19.71 -11.30
C ALA A 462 -2.22 19.96 -12.14
N ARG A 463 -2.26 20.95 -13.04
CA ARG A 463 -1.09 21.33 -13.87
C ARG A 463 0.12 21.70 -13.01
N GLN A 464 -0.10 22.48 -11.95
CA GLN A 464 0.95 22.84 -11.02
C GLN A 464 1.51 21.63 -10.25
N ALA A 465 0.66 20.71 -9.80
CA ALA A 465 1.10 19.48 -9.15
C ALA A 465 2.02 18.66 -10.08
N VAL A 466 1.67 18.56 -11.36
CA VAL A 466 2.48 17.88 -12.39
C VAL A 466 3.85 18.57 -12.54
N ASP A 467 3.87 19.91 -12.67
CA ASP A 467 5.13 20.68 -12.78
C ASP A 467 6.04 20.47 -11.57
N LEU A 468 5.47 20.51 -10.36
CA LEU A 468 6.22 20.34 -9.13
C LEU A 468 6.77 18.92 -9.00
N ILE A 469 5.95 17.89 -9.25
CA ILE A 469 6.39 16.49 -9.17
C ILE A 469 7.45 16.20 -10.23
N GLU A 470 7.30 16.68 -11.46
CA GLU A 470 8.32 16.51 -12.51
C GLU A 470 9.66 17.15 -12.11
N GLU A 471 9.64 18.38 -11.61
CA GLU A 471 10.85 19.06 -11.15
C GLU A 471 11.51 18.32 -9.98
N LEU A 472 10.72 17.94 -8.97
CA LEU A 472 11.18 17.24 -7.78
C LEU A 472 11.71 15.84 -8.10
N ALA A 473 11.05 15.07 -8.96
CA ALA A 473 11.49 13.74 -9.34
C ALA A 473 12.79 13.78 -10.18
N ARG A 474 12.94 14.80 -11.04
CA ARG A 474 14.14 14.96 -11.88
C ARG A 474 15.36 15.42 -11.09
N LYS A 475 15.18 16.33 -10.13
CA LYS A 475 16.28 16.99 -9.41
C LYS A 475 16.50 16.45 -8.00
N GLY A 476 15.48 15.88 -7.37
CA GLY A 476 15.43 15.56 -5.93
C GLY A 476 16.56 14.67 -5.44
N ARG A 477 16.96 13.66 -6.24
CA ARG A 477 18.08 12.74 -5.96
C ARG A 477 19.32 13.45 -5.41
N SER A 478 19.83 14.45 -6.13
CA SER A 478 21.10 15.12 -5.77
C SER A 478 21.00 15.95 -4.48
N TYR A 479 19.79 16.36 -4.12
CA TYR A 479 19.49 17.16 -2.93
C TYR A 479 18.97 16.30 -1.76
N GLY A 480 18.90 14.98 -1.91
CA GLY A 480 18.39 14.05 -0.90
C GLY A 480 16.90 14.24 -0.60
N LEU A 481 16.13 14.59 -1.63
CA LEU A 481 14.67 14.61 -1.60
C LEU A 481 14.16 13.38 -2.36
N HIS A 482 13.36 12.57 -1.68
CA HIS A 482 12.87 11.29 -2.17
C HIS A 482 11.34 11.29 -2.16
N LEU A 483 10.73 10.68 -3.18
CA LEU A 483 9.28 10.64 -3.36
C LEU A 483 8.85 9.18 -3.39
N VAL A 484 7.79 8.87 -2.64
CA VAL A 484 7.05 7.61 -2.71
C VAL A 484 5.65 7.95 -3.16
N LEU A 485 5.32 7.59 -4.39
CA LEU A 485 3.97 7.76 -4.93
C LEU A 485 3.25 6.43 -4.83
N ALA A 486 2.11 6.40 -4.13
CA ALA A 486 1.35 5.18 -3.91
C ALA A 486 -0.08 5.36 -4.42
N SER A 487 -0.67 4.36 -5.09
CA SER A 487 -2.04 4.47 -5.61
C SER A 487 -2.73 3.11 -5.74
N GLN A 488 -4.06 3.11 -5.58
CA GLN A 488 -4.91 1.96 -5.91
C GLN A 488 -5.17 1.82 -7.42
N SER A 489 -5.08 2.92 -8.17
CA SER A 489 -5.26 2.97 -9.61
C SER A 489 -4.22 3.87 -10.25
N THR A 490 -3.59 3.43 -11.33
CA THR A 490 -2.71 4.28 -12.17
C THR A 490 -3.35 4.63 -13.51
N THR A 491 -4.62 4.25 -13.74
CA THR A 491 -5.29 4.47 -15.03
C THR A 491 -5.98 5.84 -15.09
N GLY A 492 -5.93 6.47 -16.27
CA GLY A 492 -6.84 7.55 -16.65
C GLY A 492 -6.57 8.94 -16.05
N ILE A 493 -5.33 9.26 -15.69
CA ILE A 493 -4.99 10.60 -15.18
C ILE A 493 -4.71 11.56 -16.36
N GLU A 494 -5.72 12.30 -16.80
CA GLU A 494 -5.63 13.17 -17.98
C GLU A 494 -4.54 14.25 -17.86
N ALA A 495 -4.35 14.79 -16.66
CA ALA A 495 -3.33 15.80 -16.39
C ALA A 495 -1.88 15.32 -16.65
N LEU A 496 -1.65 14.00 -16.70
CA LEU A 496 -0.35 13.40 -16.97
C LEU A 496 -0.12 13.05 -18.44
N TYR A 497 -1.10 13.28 -19.34
CA TYR A 497 -0.94 12.97 -20.76
C TYR A 497 0.28 13.70 -21.36
N GLY A 498 1.17 12.94 -21.99
CA GLY A 498 2.42 13.45 -22.58
C GLY A 498 3.57 13.71 -21.60
N ARG A 499 3.33 13.65 -20.27
CA ARG A 499 4.37 13.83 -19.23
C ARG A 499 4.57 12.64 -18.30
N ALA A 500 3.70 11.64 -18.39
CA ALA A 500 3.79 10.41 -17.59
C ALA A 500 5.18 9.76 -17.68
N GLU A 501 5.80 9.68 -18.86
CA GLU A 501 7.14 9.11 -19.02
C GLU A 501 8.23 9.96 -18.36
N ALA A 502 8.17 11.30 -18.50
CA ALA A 502 9.11 12.22 -17.88
C ALA A 502 9.07 12.14 -16.34
N ILE A 503 7.89 11.90 -15.77
CA ILE A 503 7.69 11.72 -14.33
C ILE A 503 8.04 10.29 -13.91
N PHE A 504 7.31 9.28 -14.37
CA PHE A 504 7.45 7.90 -13.91
C PHE A 504 8.77 7.23 -14.34
N GLY A 505 9.45 7.77 -15.36
CA GLY A 505 10.83 7.38 -15.69
C GLY A 505 11.84 7.69 -14.57
N GLN A 506 11.50 8.61 -13.65
CA GLN A 506 12.32 8.91 -12.47
C GLN A 506 12.01 8.00 -11.26
N PHE A 507 11.10 7.03 -11.41
CA PHE A 507 10.68 6.07 -10.37
C PHE A 507 11.08 4.64 -10.76
N PRO A 508 12.39 4.31 -10.72
CA PRO A 508 12.88 3.00 -11.16
C PRO A 508 12.54 1.87 -10.19
N LEU A 509 12.38 2.15 -8.89
CA LEU A 509 11.85 1.16 -7.95
C LEU A 509 10.33 1.16 -8.03
N ARG A 510 9.76 0.03 -8.44
CA ARG A 510 8.32 -0.18 -8.51
C ARG A 510 7.94 -1.36 -7.65
N ILE A 511 6.96 -1.16 -6.77
CA ILE A 511 6.47 -2.20 -5.87
C ILE A 511 5.02 -2.48 -6.20
N ALA A 512 4.75 -3.69 -6.69
CA ALA A 512 3.41 -4.13 -7.05
C ALA A 512 2.89 -5.12 -5.99
N LEU A 513 1.86 -4.71 -5.27
CA LEU A 513 1.05 -5.55 -4.39
C LEU A 513 -0.07 -6.23 -5.21
N PRO A 514 -0.90 -7.12 -4.63
CA PRO A 514 -2.05 -7.70 -5.34
C PRO A 514 -2.89 -6.65 -6.08
N GLY A 515 -3.13 -6.87 -7.38
CA GLY A 515 -3.88 -5.93 -8.24
C GLY A 515 -3.13 -4.62 -8.55
N GLY A 516 -1.82 -4.57 -8.31
CA GLY A 516 -0.95 -3.42 -8.56
C GLY A 516 -0.14 -3.52 -9.85
N ASP A 517 -0.49 -4.40 -10.79
CA ASP A 517 0.24 -4.62 -12.04
C ASP A 517 0.37 -3.35 -12.90
N ALA A 518 -0.52 -2.38 -12.71
CA ALA A 518 -0.53 -1.13 -13.44
C ALA A 518 0.64 -0.17 -13.08
N VAL A 519 1.47 -0.49 -12.07
CA VAL A 519 2.77 0.17 -11.90
C VAL A 519 3.89 -0.52 -12.68
N LEU A 520 3.72 -1.74 -13.17
CA LEU A 520 4.74 -2.44 -13.95
C LEU A 520 4.58 -2.16 -15.45
N ASP A 521 5.53 -2.62 -16.27
CA ASP A 521 5.34 -2.64 -17.72
C ASP A 521 4.16 -3.57 -18.07
N PRO A 522 3.29 -3.24 -19.05
CA PRO A 522 2.16 -4.10 -19.41
C PRO A 522 2.53 -5.54 -19.80
N ARG A 523 3.78 -5.78 -20.20
CA ARG A 523 4.33 -7.12 -20.50
C ARG A 523 4.86 -7.86 -19.27
N ASN A 524 4.98 -7.19 -18.13
CA ASN A 524 5.42 -7.77 -16.88
C ASN A 524 4.21 -8.29 -16.09
N ASP A 525 4.11 -9.61 -15.99
CA ASP A 525 3.02 -10.30 -15.30
C ASP A 525 3.40 -10.81 -13.91
N ALA A 526 4.55 -10.41 -13.38
CA ALA A 526 5.06 -10.89 -12.09
C ALA A 526 4.11 -10.66 -10.92
N ALA A 527 3.30 -9.59 -10.96
CA ALA A 527 2.32 -9.27 -9.92
C ALA A 527 1.00 -10.08 -10.02
N ARG A 528 0.82 -10.90 -11.07
CA ARG A 528 -0.39 -11.71 -11.23
C ARG A 528 -0.40 -12.88 -10.26
N GLY A 529 -1.49 -13.00 -9.49
CA GLY A 529 -1.66 -14.10 -8.53
C GLY A 529 -1.02 -13.87 -7.16
N LEU A 530 -0.48 -12.67 -6.89
CA LEU A 530 -0.03 -12.30 -5.55
C LEU A 530 -1.16 -12.37 -4.53
N THR A 531 -0.83 -12.79 -3.31
CA THR A 531 -1.73 -12.80 -2.14
C THR A 531 -1.43 -11.61 -1.23
N VAL A 532 -2.34 -11.28 -0.30
CA VAL A 532 -2.07 -10.25 0.70
C VAL A 532 -0.85 -10.66 1.55
N GLY A 533 0.01 -9.69 1.88
CA GLY A 533 1.30 -9.95 2.55
C GLY A 533 2.45 -10.33 1.60
N THR A 534 2.21 -10.36 0.29
CA THR A 534 3.27 -10.47 -0.73
C THR A 534 3.29 -9.27 -1.67
N ALA A 535 4.47 -8.97 -2.21
CA ALA A 535 4.67 -7.96 -3.24
C ALA A 535 5.73 -8.41 -4.24
N VAL A 536 5.72 -7.80 -5.42
CA VAL A 536 6.86 -7.81 -6.34
C VAL A 536 7.61 -6.50 -6.22
N VAL A 537 8.90 -6.57 -5.96
CA VAL A 537 9.82 -5.44 -5.99
C VAL A 537 10.58 -5.49 -7.32
N ASN A 538 10.41 -4.45 -8.14
CA ASN A 538 11.08 -4.30 -9.43
C ASN A 538 12.03 -3.10 -9.39
N THR A 539 13.31 -3.29 -9.71
CA THR A 539 14.31 -2.22 -9.75
C THR A 539 14.61 -1.68 -11.16
N GLY A 540 13.90 -2.20 -12.18
CA GLY A 540 14.12 -1.92 -13.60
C GLY A 540 12.99 -1.07 -14.20
N ALA A 541 12.41 -0.15 -13.43
CA ALA A 541 11.30 0.71 -13.86
C ALA A 541 10.09 -0.06 -14.42
N GLY A 542 9.77 -1.22 -13.83
CA GLY A 542 8.65 -2.08 -14.21
C GLY A 542 8.96 -3.11 -15.29
N ALA A 543 10.16 -3.08 -15.89
CA ALA A 543 10.53 -4.00 -16.96
C ALA A 543 10.62 -5.48 -16.48
N PRO A 544 10.19 -6.45 -17.29
CA PRO A 544 10.30 -7.87 -16.94
C PRO A 544 11.74 -8.31 -16.65
N GLY A 545 11.93 -9.19 -15.68
CA GLY A 545 13.23 -9.82 -15.38
C GLY A 545 14.08 -9.08 -14.35
N SER A 546 13.58 -7.96 -13.81
CA SER A 546 14.15 -7.25 -12.66
C SER A 546 13.28 -7.41 -11.41
N ASP A 547 12.53 -8.50 -11.33
CA ASP A 547 11.49 -8.75 -10.33
C ASP A 547 12.00 -9.64 -9.19
N ALA A 548 11.68 -9.26 -7.96
CA ALA A 548 11.86 -10.08 -6.77
C ALA A 548 10.55 -10.16 -5.99
N GLU A 549 10.00 -11.36 -5.80
CA GLU A 549 8.86 -11.57 -4.91
C GLU A 549 9.31 -11.53 -3.45
N VAL A 550 8.56 -10.82 -2.62
CA VAL A 550 8.86 -10.60 -1.21
C VAL A 550 7.61 -10.82 -0.37
N ARG A 551 7.80 -11.47 0.78
CA ARG A 551 6.82 -11.51 1.88
C ARG A 551 7.20 -10.45 2.90
N PHE A 552 6.23 -9.66 3.34
CA PHE A 552 6.42 -8.61 4.34
C PHE A 552 5.42 -8.80 5.49
N PRO A 553 5.76 -8.36 6.72
CA PRO A 553 4.91 -8.57 7.89
C PRO A 553 3.59 -7.78 7.79
N ASP A 554 2.64 -8.11 8.68
CA ASP A 554 1.50 -7.24 8.92
C ASP A 554 1.77 -6.34 10.12
N ALA A 555 2.24 -5.12 9.84
CA ALA A 555 2.44 -4.06 10.83
C ALA A 555 1.20 -3.81 11.71
N HIS A 556 -0.02 -3.89 11.15
CA HIS A 556 -1.25 -3.67 11.94
C HIS A 556 -1.50 -4.81 12.93
N ALA A 557 -1.17 -6.04 12.55
CA ALA A 557 -1.19 -7.18 13.48
C ALA A 557 -0.15 -7.01 14.61
N ALA A 558 0.94 -6.27 14.38
CA ALA A 558 1.98 -5.93 15.35
C ALA A 558 1.80 -4.53 15.99
N SER A 559 0.56 -4.06 16.13
CA SER A 559 0.26 -2.71 16.68
C SER A 559 0.90 -2.41 18.03
N ALA A 560 1.03 -3.39 18.92
CA ALA A 560 1.71 -3.23 20.20
C ALA A 560 3.23 -2.99 20.04
N ASP A 561 3.88 -3.72 19.12
CA ASP A 561 5.32 -3.55 18.84
C ASP A 561 5.59 -2.21 18.15
N LEU A 562 4.70 -1.78 17.24
CA LEU A 562 4.75 -0.45 16.62
C LEU A 562 4.62 0.66 17.66
N ALA A 563 3.64 0.58 18.56
CA ALA A 563 3.44 1.55 19.62
C ALA A 563 4.65 1.60 20.58
N ALA A 564 5.19 0.42 20.96
CA ALA A 564 6.39 0.33 21.78
C ALA A 564 7.61 0.99 21.09
N LEU A 565 7.80 0.74 19.80
CA LEU A 565 8.85 1.38 19.02
C LEU A 565 8.63 2.89 18.92
N ARG A 566 7.40 3.36 18.67
CA ARG A 566 7.08 4.79 18.66
C ARG A 566 7.44 5.43 20.00
N HIS A 567 7.06 4.81 21.12
CA HIS A 567 7.38 5.30 22.46
C HIS A 567 8.88 5.34 22.71
N GLU A 568 9.62 4.29 22.32
CA GLU A 568 11.08 4.24 22.38
C GLU A 568 11.72 5.42 21.63
N LEU A 569 11.35 5.59 20.35
CA LEU A 569 11.91 6.64 19.48
C LEU A 569 11.50 8.03 19.95
N HIS A 570 10.24 8.19 20.39
CA HIS A 570 9.73 9.41 20.97
C HIS A 570 10.52 9.80 22.23
N ALA A 571 10.74 8.87 23.16
CA ALA A 571 11.51 9.13 24.38
C ALA A 571 12.97 9.48 24.08
N ALA A 572 13.57 8.87 23.04
CA ALA A 572 14.94 9.13 22.63
C ALA A 572 15.13 10.42 21.79
N ARG A 573 14.04 11.13 21.44
CA ARG A 573 14.09 12.32 20.58
C ARG A 573 15.02 13.41 21.15
N PRO A 574 15.65 14.22 20.29
CA PRO A 574 16.40 15.40 20.74
C PRO A 574 15.56 16.33 21.62
N ALA A 575 16.18 16.93 22.63
CA ALA A 575 15.53 17.92 23.47
C ALA A 575 15.05 19.12 22.63
N GLY A 576 13.80 19.52 22.80
CA GLY A 576 13.18 20.62 22.04
C GLY A 576 12.59 20.22 20.68
N SER A 577 12.61 18.94 20.31
CA SER A 577 11.85 18.45 19.14
C SER A 577 10.37 18.82 19.25
N ARG A 578 9.84 19.43 18.19
CA ARG A 578 8.42 19.78 18.07
C ARG A 578 7.62 18.60 17.49
N PRO A 579 6.31 18.51 17.79
CA PRO A 579 5.43 17.58 17.08
C PRO A 579 5.33 17.95 15.58
N PRO A 580 4.95 16.99 14.72
CA PRO A 580 4.71 17.26 13.30
C PRO A 580 3.62 18.30 13.11
N ALA A 581 3.70 19.06 12.02
CA ALA A 581 2.58 19.85 11.56
C ALA A 581 1.50 18.92 10.99
N VAL A 582 0.30 18.95 11.59
CA VAL A 582 -0.81 18.07 11.20
C VAL A 582 -1.85 18.89 10.45
N PHE A 583 -2.23 18.44 9.26
CA PHE A 583 -3.34 19.00 8.52
C PHE A 583 -4.42 17.94 8.32
N ARG A 584 -5.65 18.26 8.72
CA ARG A 584 -6.81 17.41 8.46
C ARG A 584 -7.77 18.12 7.52
N GLY A 585 -8.04 17.54 6.36
CA GLY A 585 -8.81 18.22 5.32
C GLY A 585 -10.25 18.56 5.73
N HIS A 586 -10.83 17.75 6.62
CA HIS A 586 -12.20 17.89 7.14
C HIS A 586 -12.33 18.76 8.39
N GLU A 587 -11.24 19.04 9.12
CA GLU A 587 -11.32 19.83 10.35
C GLU A 587 -11.50 21.31 10.02
N THR A 588 -12.36 21.97 10.80
CA THR A 588 -12.48 23.43 10.78
C THR A 588 -11.83 23.97 12.04
N PRO A 589 -10.78 24.80 11.94
CA PRO A 589 -10.08 25.30 13.10
C PRO A 589 -11.00 26.23 13.91
N ARG A 590 -10.84 26.19 15.23
CA ARG A 590 -11.49 27.10 16.16
C ARG A 590 -10.49 28.16 16.61
N LEU A 591 -10.93 29.41 16.72
CA LEU A 591 -10.05 30.51 17.13
C LEU A 591 -9.44 30.27 18.52
N THR A 592 -10.24 29.83 19.49
CA THR A 592 -9.80 29.72 20.89
C THR A 592 -8.81 28.60 21.15
N ASP A 593 -8.84 27.56 20.31
CA ASP A 593 -7.95 26.39 20.40
C ASP A 593 -6.62 26.67 19.68
N ASP A 594 -6.53 27.81 18.99
CA ASP A 594 -5.42 28.18 18.13
C ASP A 594 -4.23 28.75 18.95
N PRO A 595 -3.00 28.23 18.77
CA PRO A 595 -1.81 28.82 19.37
C PRO A 595 -1.62 30.32 19.10
N ALA A 596 -2.03 30.82 17.93
CA ALA A 596 -1.91 32.23 17.59
C ALA A 596 -2.88 33.09 18.42
N TRP A 597 -4.04 32.56 18.81
CA TRP A 597 -4.96 33.22 19.74
C TRP A 597 -4.37 33.34 21.14
N ALA A 598 -3.76 32.25 21.64
CA ALA A 598 -3.10 32.26 22.95
C ALA A 598 -1.94 33.26 23.02
N ALA A 599 -1.25 33.49 21.90
CA ALA A 599 -0.13 34.43 21.79
C ALA A 599 -0.54 35.92 21.74
N LEU A 600 -1.82 36.24 21.50
CA LEU A 600 -2.28 37.63 21.47
C LEU A 600 -2.24 38.24 22.87
N THR A 601 -1.61 39.42 22.98
CA THR A 601 -1.46 40.17 24.22
C THR A 601 -1.89 41.63 24.04
N PRO A 602 -2.42 42.29 25.09
CA PRO A 602 -2.73 43.72 25.03
C PRO A 602 -1.52 44.58 24.70
N GLY A 603 -1.70 45.57 23.81
CA GLY A 603 -0.65 46.53 23.42
C GLY A 603 0.05 46.25 22.08
N ALA A 604 -0.43 45.26 21.31
CA ALA A 604 0.08 45.02 19.96
C ALA A 604 -0.21 46.21 19.03
N ASP A 605 0.82 46.69 18.32
CA ASP A 605 0.71 47.75 17.32
C ASP A 605 1.58 47.41 16.08
N PRO A 606 0.99 47.20 14.89
CA PRO A 606 -0.44 47.21 14.64
C PRO A 606 -1.16 45.96 15.18
N PRO A 607 -2.42 46.07 15.61
CA PRO A 607 -3.22 44.93 16.02
C PRO A 607 -3.55 44.03 14.82
N TYR A 608 -3.58 42.72 15.04
CA TYR A 608 -3.71 41.70 14.00
C TYR A 608 -5.06 40.97 14.09
N ALA A 609 -5.89 41.06 13.04
CA ALA A 609 -7.18 40.38 12.96
C ALA A 609 -7.00 38.96 12.43
N LEU A 610 -7.21 37.95 13.27
CA LEU A 610 -7.13 36.54 12.90
C LEU A 610 -8.42 36.09 12.18
N VAL A 611 -8.28 35.44 11.03
CA VAL A 611 -9.40 35.00 10.18
C VAL A 611 -9.39 33.51 9.87
N GLY A 612 -8.27 32.82 10.06
CA GLY A 612 -8.17 31.37 9.85
C GLY A 612 -6.74 30.85 9.94
N ARG A 613 -6.49 29.75 9.23
CA ARG A 613 -5.17 29.14 9.02
C ARG A 613 -4.83 29.09 7.55
N VAL A 614 -3.60 29.42 7.18
CA VAL A 614 -3.10 29.25 5.82
C VAL A 614 -3.00 27.76 5.51
N VAL A 615 -3.38 27.37 4.29
CA VAL A 615 -3.16 26.02 3.76
C VAL A 615 -1.69 25.93 3.32
N ASP A 616 -0.80 25.82 4.30
CA ASP A 616 0.63 25.61 4.15
C ASP A 616 1.11 24.53 5.13
N VAL A 617 2.35 24.06 4.96
CA VAL A 617 2.91 23.00 5.81
C VAL A 617 2.91 23.39 7.30
N PRO A 618 3.36 24.59 7.70
CA PRO A 618 3.37 24.99 9.11
C PRO A 618 1.99 25.22 9.73
N GLY A 619 0.93 25.35 8.92
CA GLY A 619 -0.36 25.82 9.37
C GLY A 619 -0.27 27.26 9.89
N SER A 620 0.33 28.17 9.14
CA SER A 620 0.57 29.55 9.56
C SER A 620 -0.76 30.25 9.91
N PRO A 621 -0.80 31.13 10.93
CA PRO A 621 -2.00 31.91 11.21
C PRO A 621 -2.31 32.81 10.01
N ALA A 622 -3.58 32.81 9.60
CA ALA A 622 -4.09 33.72 8.58
C ALA A 622 -4.77 34.90 9.26
N GLY A 623 -4.39 36.10 8.86
CA GLY A 623 -4.93 37.32 9.42
C GLY A 623 -4.51 38.56 8.67
N PHE A 624 -4.97 39.70 9.17
CA PHE A 624 -4.80 40.99 8.53
C PHE A 624 -4.40 42.04 9.58
N ALA A 625 -3.27 42.73 9.38
CA ALA A 625 -2.84 43.79 10.28
C ALA A 625 -3.68 45.05 10.07
N LEU A 626 -4.07 45.75 11.13
CA LEU A 626 -4.82 47.00 11.02
C LEU A 626 -3.93 48.17 11.49
N ASP A 627 -2.95 48.57 10.68
CA ASP A 627 -2.14 49.76 10.93
C ASP A 627 -2.84 51.06 10.45
N ALA A 628 -2.20 52.21 10.65
CA ALA A 628 -2.77 53.53 10.36
C ALA A 628 -2.76 53.93 8.87
N SER A 629 -2.31 53.07 7.97
CA SER A 629 -2.23 53.35 6.52
C SER A 629 -3.62 53.40 5.88
N PRO A 630 -3.84 54.22 4.84
CA PRO A 630 -5.09 54.25 4.08
C PRO A 630 -5.51 52.85 3.61
N GLY A 631 -6.81 52.56 3.70
CA GLY A 631 -7.39 51.31 3.23
C GLY A 631 -7.16 50.08 4.11
N ARG A 632 -6.55 50.19 5.30
CA ARG A 632 -6.42 49.09 6.28
C ARG A 632 -7.77 48.79 6.95
N HIS A 633 -8.61 48.12 6.17
CA HIS A 633 -9.93 47.63 6.48
C HIS A 633 -10.07 46.19 6.01
N LEU A 634 -10.99 45.45 6.64
CA LEU A 634 -11.25 44.05 6.31
C LEU A 634 -12.63 43.92 5.68
N ALA A 635 -12.68 43.46 4.42
CA ALA A 635 -13.90 42.99 3.78
C ALA A 635 -13.93 41.46 3.77
N VAL A 636 -15.05 40.90 4.23
CA VAL A 636 -15.40 39.50 4.06
C VAL A 636 -16.47 39.43 2.99
N VAL A 637 -16.32 38.55 2.01
CA VAL A 637 -17.27 38.41 0.90
C VAL A 637 -17.67 36.96 0.77
N GLY A 638 -18.98 36.70 0.78
CA GLY A 638 -19.52 35.35 0.58
C GLY A 638 -20.99 35.27 0.94
N THR A 639 -21.70 34.30 0.38
CA THR A 639 -23.16 34.13 0.55
C THR A 639 -23.57 33.41 1.83
N ALA A 640 -22.62 32.78 2.53
CA ALA A 640 -22.87 31.91 3.67
C ALA A 640 -22.69 32.60 5.04
N ALA A 641 -23.30 32.01 6.09
CA ALA A 641 -23.15 32.42 7.48
C ALA A 641 -21.68 32.45 7.96
N ALA A 642 -20.80 31.67 7.33
CA ALA A 642 -19.34 31.68 7.57
C ALA A 642 -18.72 33.09 7.49
N GLY A 643 -19.31 34.02 6.75
CA GLY A 643 -18.86 35.42 6.73
C GLY A 643 -18.98 36.11 8.10
N ALA A 644 -20.05 35.82 8.84
CA ALA A 644 -20.24 36.30 10.20
C ALA A 644 -19.23 35.68 11.17
N ASP A 645 -18.89 34.40 11.01
CA ASP A 645 -17.91 33.70 11.87
C ASP A 645 -16.49 34.24 11.68
N VAL A 646 -16.11 34.56 10.43
CA VAL A 646 -14.84 35.22 10.13
C VAL A 646 -14.78 36.61 10.77
N LEU A 647 -15.86 37.40 10.64
CA LEU A 647 -15.94 38.72 11.31
C LEU A 647 -15.87 38.59 12.83
N ARG A 648 -16.55 37.60 13.40
CA ARG A 648 -16.51 37.30 14.84
C ARG A 648 -15.08 37.02 15.27
N SER A 649 -14.37 36.16 14.54
CA SER A 649 -13.00 35.76 14.85
C SER A 649 -12.02 36.92 14.74
N ALA A 650 -12.14 37.72 13.68
CA ALA A 650 -11.37 38.95 13.48
C ALA A 650 -11.62 39.95 14.62
N THR A 651 -12.87 40.11 15.04
CA THR A 651 -13.22 41.07 16.10
C THR A 651 -12.71 40.62 17.47
N LEU A 652 -12.89 39.35 17.83
CA LEU A 652 -12.41 38.79 19.09
C LEU A 652 -10.88 38.87 19.20
N SER A 653 -10.16 38.56 18.12
CA SER A 653 -8.70 38.63 18.11
C SER A 653 -8.20 40.06 18.28
N LEU A 654 -8.85 41.05 17.66
CA LEU A 654 -8.53 42.45 17.88
C LEU A 654 -8.80 42.88 19.33
N ALA A 655 -9.96 42.53 19.89
CA ALA A 655 -10.31 42.88 21.26
C ALA A 655 -9.29 42.38 22.29
N ARG A 656 -8.82 41.13 22.14
CA ARG A 656 -7.79 40.53 23.00
C ARG A 656 -6.45 41.30 23.00
N GLN A 657 -6.18 42.09 21.96
CA GLN A 657 -4.98 42.91 21.83
C GLN A 657 -5.13 44.33 22.41
N HIS A 658 -6.32 44.67 22.93
CA HIS A 658 -6.59 45.95 23.57
C HIS A 658 -6.79 45.79 25.07
N ALA A 659 -6.35 46.79 25.83
CA ALA A 659 -6.71 46.85 27.24
C ALA A 659 -8.21 47.18 27.38
N PRO A 660 -8.87 46.78 28.49
CA PRO A 660 -10.25 47.15 28.75
C PRO A 660 -10.44 48.68 28.61
N GLY A 661 -11.48 49.09 27.88
CA GLY A 661 -11.77 50.51 27.63
C GLY A 661 -10.98 51.18 26.49
N THR A 662 -9.87 50.61 25.99
CA THR A 662 -9.00 51.31 25.00
C THR A 662 -9.42 51.11 23.54
N ALA A 663 -10.32 50.18 23.28
CA ALA A 663 -10.93 49.97 21.97
C ALA A 663 -12.45 49.91 22.09
N ARG A 664 -13.13 50.59 21.17
CA ARG A 664 -14.59 50.66 21.06
C ARG A 664 -15.06 49.83 19.88
N PHE A 665 -16.12 49.05 20.08
CA PHE A 665 -16.70 48.19 19.04
C PHE A 665 -18.14 48.63 18.74
N LEU A 666 -18.40 48.93 17.47
CA LEU A 666 -19.69 49.38 16.98
C LEU A 666 -20.26 48.31 16.03
N PHE A 667 -21.42 47.77 16.35
CA PHE A 667 -22.00 46.61 15.67
C PHE A 667 -23.21 46.97 14.83
N ALA A 668 -23.20 46.61 13.55
CA ALA A 668 -24.36 46.76 12.67
C ALA A 668 -24.79 45.39 12.10
N PRO A 669 -25.66 44.64 12.81
CA PRO A 669 -26.23 43.39 12.31
C PRO A 669 -27.39 43.66 11.35
N LEU A 670 -27.07 43.89 10.08
CA LEU A 670 -28.04 44.35 9.08
C LEU A 670 -28.55 43.22 8.17
N ALA A 671 -27.75 42.17 7.96
CA ALA A 671 -28.18 41.01 7.22
C ALA A 671 -29.17 40.15 8.04
N PRO A 672 -30.18 39.54 7.40
CA PRO A 672 -31.09 38.61 8.09
C PRO A 672 -30.33 37.47 8.79
N GLY A 673 -30.73 37.14 10.01
CA GLY A 673 -30.13 36.03 10.78
C GLY A 673 -28.78 36.33 11.43
N THR A 674 -28.29 37.58 11.41
CA THR A 674 -26.99 37.95 12.02
C THR A 674 -27.10 38.60 13.40
N THR A 675 -28.33 38.89 13.86
CA THR A 675 -28.59 39.54 15.15
C THR A 675 -28.00 38.75 16.31
N ASP A 676 -28.35 37.47 16.44
CA ASP A 676 -27.96 36.65 17.58
C ASP A 676 -26.43 36.52 17.66
N ALA A 677 -25.77 36.22 16.52
CA ALA A 677 -24.32 36.14 16.44
C ALA A 677 -23.61 37.46 16.81
N ALA A 678 -24.18 38.61 16.42
CA ALA A 678 -23.64 39.92 16.78
C ALA A 678 -23.88 40.26 18.25
N ASP A 679 -25.02 39.89 18.82
CA ASP A 679 -25.36 40.11 20.23
C ASP A 679 -24.48 39.24 21.15
N ASP A 680 -24.26 37.97 20.81
CA ASP A 680 -23.34 37.08 21.54
C ASP A 680 -21.90 37.62 21.54
N LEU A 681 -21.44 38.12 20.39
CA LEU A 681 -20.14 38.78 20.27
C LEU A 681 -20.07 40.06 21.09
N ALA A 682 -21.11 40.90 21.04
CA ALA A 682 -21.21 42.12 21.83
C ALA A 682 -21.16 41.84 23.34
N MET A 683 -21.88 40.81 23.80
CA MET A 683 -21.83 40.35 25.19
C MET A 683 -20.42 39.90 25.59
N THR A 684 -19.76 39.11 24.74
CA THR A 684 -18.38 38.63 24.99
C THR A 684 -17.40 39.80 25.15
N LEU A 685 -17.51 40.82 24.29
CA LEU A 685 -16.64 42.00 24.32
C LEU A 685 -16.93 42.93 25.51
N ALA A 686 -18.21 43.10 25.85
CA ALA A 686 -18.62 43.85 27.03
C ALA A 686 -18.11 43.18 28.32
N ALA A 687 -18.17 41.85 28.39
CA ALA A 687 -17.59 41.08 29.50
C ALA A 687 -16.06 41.22 29.59
N ALA A 688 -15.38 41.40 28.45
CA ALA A 688 -13.95 41.73 28.39
C ALA A 688 -13.63 43.20 28.74
N GLY A 689 -14.65 44.02 29.02
CA GLY A 689 -14.49 45.42 29.46
C GLY A 689 -14.35 46.43 28.31
N HIS A 690 -14.75 46.08 27.09
CA HIS A 690 -14.75 47.02 25.96
C HIS A 690 -16.09 47.74 25.81
N PRO A 691 -16.11 49.05 25.45
CA PRO A 691 -17.34 49.75 25.09
C PRO A 691 -17.94 49.17 23.81
N VAL A 692 -19.20 48.75 23.89
CA VAL A 692 -19.93 48.16 22.77
C VAL A 692 -21.21 48.95 22.50
N ARG A 693 -21.52 49.22 21.23
CA ARG A 693 -22.78 49.86 20.82
C ARG A 693 -23.35 49.21 19.57
N ARG A 694 -24.65 48.89 19.59
CA ARG A 694 -25.39 48.41 18.42
C ARG A 694 -25.90 49.58 17.56
N LEU A 695 -25.88 49.41 16.25
CA LEU A 695 -26.28 50.36 15.23
C LEU A 695 -27.31 49.69 14.30
N ASP A 696 -28.39 50.40 13.98
CA ASP A 696 -29.20 50.10 12.80
C ASP A 696 -28.59 50.78 11.55
N ALA A 697 -29.23 50.64 10.39
CA ALA A 697 -28.73 51.24 9.14
C ALA A 697 -28.65 52.78 9.20
N GLY A 698 -29.55 53.44 9.92
CA GLY A 698 -29.56 54.90 10.08
C GLY A 698 -28.44 55.39 11.00
N ALA A 699 -28.26 54.72 12.14
CA ALA A 699 -27.18 54.96 13.08
C ALA A 699 -25.81 54.66 12.47
N LEU A 700 -25.71 53.65 11.60
CA LEU A 700 -24.51 53.35 10.82
C LEU A 700 -24.15 54.52 9.89
N ARG A 701 -25.12 55.05 9.14
CA ARG A 701 -24.92 56.24 8.29
C ARG A 701 -24.42 57.42 9.10
N ALA A 702 -25.06 57.72 10.23
CA ALA A 702 -24.65 58.81 11.11
C ALA A 702 -23.22 58.63 11.62
N GLN A 703 -22.84 57.40 12.01
CA GLN A 703 -21.50 57.09 12.48
C GLN A 703 -20.42 57.23 11.39
N LEU A 704 -20.74 56.86 10.15
CA LEU A 704 -19.83 57.05 9.01
C LEU A 704 -19.61 58.53 8.72
N ALA A 705 -20.66 59.35 8.77
CA ALA A 705 -20.55 60.79 8.60
C ALA A 705 -19.68 61.44 9.70
N GLU A 706 -19.88 61.06 10.97
CA GLU A 706 -19.06 61.51 12.11
C GLU A 706 -17.57 61.13 11.91
N ALA A 707 -17.30 59.88 11.55
CA ALA A 707 -15.93 59.40 11.32
C ALA A 707 -15.26 60.06 10.10
N ALA A 708 -16.03 60.37 9.06
CA ALA A 708 -15.56 61.08 7.87
C ALA A 708 -15.20 62.53 8.17
N ALA A 709 -16.00 63.23 8.99
CA ALA A 709 -15.79 64.62 9.39
C ALA A 709 -14.49 64.84 10.18
N GLY A 710 -13.97 63.78 10.83
CA GLY A 710 -12.69 63.83 11.53
C GLY A 710 -12.77 64.25 12.99
N ASP A 711 -13.98 64.21 13.58
CA ASP A 711 -14.16 64.29 15.02
C ASP A 711 -13.50 63.04 15.63
N ALA A 712 -12.28 63.20 16.13
CA ALA A 712 -11.48 62.10 16.65
C ALA A 712 -12.23 61.46 17.83
N PRO A 713 -12.34 60.12 17.87
CA PRO A 713 -12.85 59.44 19.05
C PRO A 713 -12.03 59.85 20.28
N ALA A 714 -12.69 60.06 21.42
CA ALA A 714 -12.00 60.21 22.69
C ALA A 714 -11.11 58.98 22.92
N ALA A 715 -9.79 59.20 22.96
CA ALA A 715 -8.69 58.24 23.21
C ALA A 715 -9.01 56.75 22.96
N GLY A 716 -8.57 56.20 21.83
CA GLY A 716 -8.62 54.76 21.55
C GLY A 716 -8.93 54.42 20.09
N ARG A 717 -8.93 53.13 19.74
CA ARG A 717 -9.31 52.65 18.40
C ARG A 717 -10.81 52.35 18.34
N THR A 718 -11.45 52.67 17.21
CA THR A 718 -12.86 52.32 16.94
C THR A 718 -12.94 51.29 15.82
N TYR A 719 -13.59 50.15 16.10
CA TYR A 719 -13.86 49.10 15.13
C TYR A 719 -15.35 49.12 14.78
N LEU A 720 -15.64 49.39 13.52
CA LEU A 720 -16.99 49.34 12.96
C LEU A 720 -17.21 47.96 12.32
N VAL A 721 -17.95 47.09 13.00
CA VAL A 721 -18.21 45.71 12.59
C VAL A 721 -19.59 45.62 11.98
N VAL A 722 -19.68 45.41 10.67
CA VAL A 722 -20.92 45.43 9.90
C VAL A 722 -21.22 44.05 9.31
N PHE A 723 -22.27 43.41 9.81
CA PHE A 723 -22.75 42.14 9.27
C PHE A 723 -23.77 42.42 8.17
N GLY A 724 -23.35 42.30 6.91
CA GLY A 724 -24.20 42.56 5.75
C GLY A 724 -24.26 44.04 5.39
N MET A 725 -23.13 44.63 5.03
CA MET A 725 -23.03 46.05 4.67
C MET A 725 -23.97 46.40 3.50
N ASP A 726 -24.13 45.48 2.54
CA ASP A 726 -25.02 45.65 1.40
C ASP A 726 -26.52 45.72 1.75
N ALA A 727 -26.91 45.38 2.99
CA ALA A 727 -28.28 45.56 3.46
C ALA A 727 -28.60 47.04 3.81
N ALA A 728 -27.59 47.89 4.04
CA ALA A 728 -27.79 49.33 4.21
C ALA A 728 -27.83 50.11 2.90
N ALA A 729 -27.85 49.43 1.74
CA ALA A 729 -27.63 50.10 0.45
C ALA A 729 -28.58 51.28 0.20
N THR A 730 -29.87 51.14 0.49
CA THR A 730 -30.86 52.21 0.36
C THR A 730 -30.54 53.40 1.29
N THR A 731 -30.16 53.11 2.54
CA THR A 731 -29.85 54.13 3.53
C THR A 731 -28.54 54.84 3.23
N LEU A 732 -27.52 54.15 2.70
CA LEU A 732 -26.25 54.76 2.32
C LEU A 732 -26.33 55.52 0.99
N ALA A 733 -27.17 55.08 0.05
CA ALA A 733 -27.35 55.75 -1.25
C ALA A 733 -28.01 57.12 -1.14
N ALA A 734 -28.85 57.36 -0.13
CA ALA A 734 -29.52 58.64 0.05
C ALA A 734 -28.50 59.79 0.19
N SER A 735 -28.71 60.92 -0.47
CA SER A 735 -27.89 62.12 -0.25
C SER A 735 -28.46 62.94 0.91
N ASP A 736 -27.59 63.45 1.76
CA ASP A 736 -27.97 64.42 2.79
C ASP A 736 -28.36 65.75 2.11
N PRO A 737 -29.55 66.32 2.38
CA PRO A 737 -29.99 67.54 1.70
C PRO A 737 -29.16 68.79 2.00
N ALA A 738 -28.44 68.83 3.13
CA ALA A 738 -27.64 69.97 3.55
C ALA A 738 -26.19 69.89 3.04
N THR A 739 -25.59 68.69 3.05
CA THR A 739 -24.19 68.50 2.63
C THR A 739 -24.04 67.93 1.22
N PHE A 740 -25.14 67.46 0.61
CA PHE A 740 -25.20 66.71 -0.66
C PHE A 740 -24.39 65.41 -0.69
N ARG A 741 -23.79 65.00 0.43
CA ARG A 741 -23.00 63.78 0.56
C ARG A 741 -23.91 62.58 0.78
N SER A 742 -23.62 61.48 0.10
CA SER A 742 -24.21 60.18 0.37
C SER A 742 -23.45 59.46 1.49
N GLY A 743 -24.10 58.47 2.12
CA GLY A 743 -23.40 57.59 3.06
C GLY A 743 -22.26 56.81 2.42
N TYR A 744 -22.29 56.57 1.10
CA TYR A 744 -21.15 55.99 0.37
C TYR A 744 -19.98 56.97 0.18
N ASP A 745 -20.23 58.28 0.08
CA ASP A 745 -19.16 59.29 0.09
C ASP A 745 -18.45 59.29 1.45
N ASP A 746 -19.22 59.15 2.53
CA ASP A 746 -18.69 59.07 3.89
C ASP A 746 -17.97 57.76 4.14
N LEU A 747 -18.52 56.63 3.69
CA LEU A 747 -17.82 55.34 3.74
C LEU A 747 -16.46 55.43 3.05
N ARG A 748 -16.39 55.93 1.81
CA ARG A 748 -15.12 56.09 1.08
C ARG A 748 -14.15 57.04 1.78
N ALA A 749 -14.65 58.11 2.41
CA ALA A 749 -13.81 59.00 3.21
C ALA A 749 -13.23 58.28 4.44
N VAL A 750 -14.04 57.50 5.16
CA VAL A 750 -13.58 56.65 6.27
C VAL A 750 -12.59 55.60 5.78
N LEU A 751 -12.82 54.98 4.63
CA LEU A 751 -11.92 53.96 4.11
C LEU A 751 -10.51 54.50 3.78
N ARG A 752 -10.44 55.76 3.34
CA ARG A 752 -9.17 56.42 3.00
C ARG A 752 -8.46 57.06 4.20
N GLN A 753 -9.22 57.64 5.13
CA GLN A 753 -8.68 58.50 6.19
C GLN A 753 -8.87 57.93 7.60
N GLY A 754 -9.85 57.03 7.77
CA GLY A 754 -10.21 56.41 9.04
C GLY A 754 -9.05 55.71 9.76
N PRO A 755 -8.20 54.90 9.10
CA PRO A 755 -7.09 54.23 9.76
C PRO A 755 -6.14 55.19 10.48
N SER A 756 -5.82 56.34 9.86
CA SER A 756 -4.98 57.39 10.47
C SER A 756 -5.61 58.04 11.71
N ARG A 757 -6.93 57.90 11.88
CA ARG A 757 -7.73 58.36 13.01
C ARG A 757 -8.11 57.23 13.97
N GLY A 758 -7.53 56.03 13.79
CA GLY A 758 -7.82 54.84 14.59
C GLY A 758 -9.21 54.24 14.34
N VAL A 759 -9.86 54.56 13.22
CA VAL A 759 -11.17 54.00 12.82
C VAL A 759 -10.96 52.92 11.76
N HIS A 760 -11.39 51.69 12.04
CA HIS A 760 -11.31 50.57 11.10
C HIS A 760 -12.69 49.96 10.84
N VAL A 761 -13.01 49.71 9.57
CA VAL A 761 -14.19 48.97 9.15
C VAL A 761 -13.86 47.49 8.97
N LEU A 762 -14.67 46.64 9.57
CA LEU A 762 -14.73 45.19 9.35
C LEU A 762 -16.13 44.88 8.82
N GLY A 763 -16.26 44.66 7.52
CA GLY A 763 -17.56 44.50 6.87
C GLY A 763 -17.71 43.14 6.20
N TRP A 764 -18.92 42.59 6.23
CA TRP A 764 -19.30 41.43 5.44
C TRP A 764 -20.29 41.83 4.34
N TRP A 765 -20.04 41.36 3.12
CA TRP A 765 -20.92 41.53 1.95
C TRP A 765 -21.34 40.16 1.42
N ARG A 766 -22.61 40.04 1.03
CA ARG A 766 -23.15 38.79 0.47
C ARG A 766 -22.67 38.46 -0.95
N GLY A 767 -21.90 39.34 -1.59
CA GLY A 767 -21.35 39.11 -2.92
C GLY A 767 -20.37 40.18 -3.37
N LEU A 768 -19.44 39.79 -4.24
CA LEU A 768 -18.30 40.62 -4.65
C LEU A 768 -18.72 41.86 -5.45
N ARG A 769 -19.76 41.73 -6.29
CA ARG A 769 -20.33 42.85 -7.03
C ARG A 769 -20.93 43.91 -6.09
N ARG A 770 -21.58 43.49 -5.01
CA ARG A 770 -22.18 44.41 -4.02
C ARG A 770 -21.09 45.19 -3.29
N LEU A 771 -20.00 44.53 -2.90
CA LEU A 771 -18.82 45.20 -2.37
C LEU A 771 -18.29 46.24 -3.38
N ALA A 772 -18.12 45.85 -4.64
CA ALA A 772 -17.63 46.77 -5.67
C ALA A 772 -18.57 47.97 -5.86
N ASP A 773 -19.89 47.76 -5.89
CA ASP A 773 -20.89 48.81 -6.03
C ASP A 773 -20.85 49.79 -4.83
N ASP A 774 -20.78 49.29 -3.59
CA ASP A 774 -20.70 50.10 -2.37
C ASP A 774 -19.40 50.93 -2.28
N LEU A 775 -18.31 50.41 -2.86
CA LEU A 775 -17.04 51.14 -2.96
C LEU A 775 -17.03 52.18 -4.09
N GLY A 776 -18.06 52.23 -4.95
CA GLY A 776 -18.11 53.14 -6.10
C GLY A 776 -17.39 52.61 -7.34
N GLY A 777 -17.33 51.28 -7.50
CA GLY A 777 -16.78 50.58 -8.65
C GLY A 777 -15.36 50.06 -8.46
N SER A 778 -14.81 49.45 -9.52
CA SER A 778 -13.50 48.79 -9.50
C SER A 778 -12.31 49.74 -9.26
N GLY A 779 -12.46 51.03 -9.52
CA GLY A 779 -11.42 52.05 -9.31
C GLY A 779 -11.14 52.39 -7.84
N HIS A 780 -12.00 51.93 -6.93
CA HIS A 780 -11.88 52.18 -5.48
C HIS A 780 -11.63 50.90 -4.68
N ARG A 781 -11.29 49.80 -5.35
CA ARG A 781 -10.99 48.53 -4.69
C ARG A 781 -9.84 48.63 -3.69
N ASP A 782 -8.88 49.54 -3.91
CA ASP A 782 -7.73 49.74 -3.01
C ASP A 782 -8.09 50.50 -1.73
N ASP A 783 -9.31 51.07 -1.64
CA ASP A 783 -9.84 51.64 -0.40
C ASP A 783 -10.13 50.55 0.65
N VAL A 784 -10.14 49.26 0.27
CA VAL A 784 -10.15 48.11 1.19
C VAL A 784 -9.06 47.12 0.77
N THR A 785 -7.98 47.12 1.54
CA THR A 785 -6.79 46.31 1.23
C THR A 785 -6.89 44.87 1.72
N GLY A 786 -7.66 44.59 2.77
CA GLY A 786 -7.90 43.24 3.29
C GLY A 786 -9.19 42.64 2.76
N LEU A 787 -9.10 41.50 2.09
CA LEU A 787 -10.25 40.79 1.54
C LEU A 787 -10.19 39.29 1.90
N VAL A 788 -11.27 38.77 2.49
CA VAL A 788 -11.49 37.32 2.67
C VAL A 788 -12.64 36.91 1.76
N ALA A 789 -12.33 36.18 0.70
CA ALA A 789 -13.30 35.70 -0.27
C ALA A 789 -13.71 34.25 0.05
N LEU A 790 -14.92 34.08 0.57
CA LEU A 790 -15.52 32.80 0.96
C LEU A 790 -16.34 32.25 -0.21
N ASN A 791 -15.90 31.12 -0.78
CA ASN A 791 -16.61 30.42 -1.84
C ASN A 791 -17.00 31.31 -3.05
N VAL A 792 -16.17 32.31 -3.38
CA VAL A 792 -16.41 33.23 -4.51
C VAL A 792 -15.80 32.66 -5.79
N PRO A 793 -16.51 32.55 -6.93
CA PRO A 793 -15.94 32.03 -8.16
C PRO A 793 -14.62 32.68 -8.57
N ALA A 794 -13.64 31.87 -8.99
CA ALA A 794 -12.29 32.33 -9.33
C ALA A 794 -12.28 33.38 -10.45
N ALA A 795 -13.19 33.27 -11.43
CA ALA A 795 -13.32 34.24 -12.52
C ALA A 795 -13.77 35.62 -12.02
N ASP A 796 -14.79 35.67 -11.14
CA ASP A 796 -15.30 36.91 -10.58
C ASP A 796 -14.26 37.57 -9.66
N LEU A 797 -13.61 36.75 -8.82
CA LEU A 797 -12.55 37.22 -7.93
C LEU A 797 -11.33 37.70 -8.73
N GLY A 798 -10.93 36.97 -9.76
CA GLY A 798 -9.84 37.33 -10.66
C GLY A 798 -10.10 38.69 -11.35
N LEU A 799 -11.31 38.92 -11.86
CA LEU A 799 -11.70 40.22 -12.43
C LEU A 799 -11.59 41.36 -11.39
N HIS A 800 -12.06 41.14 -10.17
CA HIS A 800 -11.97 42.13 -9.10
C HIS A 800 -10.52 42.41 -8.68
N LEU A 801 -9.67 41.38 -8.63
CA LEU A 801 -8.25 41.50 -8.27
C LEU A 801 -7.37 41.97 -9.43
N GLY A 802 -7.85 41.92 -10.68
CA GLY A 802 -7.03 42.14 -11.86
C GLY A 802 -6.08 40.98 -12.17
N VAL A 803 -6.45 39.76 -11.78
CA VAL A 803 -5.67 38.53 -11.99
C VAL A 803 -6.44 37.61 -12.93
N HIS A 804 -5.93 37.43 -14.15
CA HIS A 804 -6.65 36.68 -15.20
C HIS A 804 -6.65 35.16 -15.00
N ASP A 805 -5.68 34.60 -14.28
CA ASP A 805 -5.56 33.15 -14.06
C ASP A 805 -5.36 32.87 -12.55
N LEU A 806 -6.40 33.17 -11.77
CA LEU A 806 -6.38 32.95 -10.32
C LEU A 806 -6.55 31.45 -10.02
N ALA A 807 -5.47 30.80 -9.60
CA ALA A 807 -5.45 29.38 -9.24
C ALA A 807 -6.14 29.13 -7.88
N TYR A 808 -7.48 29.18 -7.88
CA TYR A 808 -8.35 29.01 -6.72
C TYR A 808 -9.59 28.20 -7.14
N VAL A 809 -10.00 27.23 -6.31
CA VAL A 809 -11.24 26.46 -6.52
C VAL A 809 -12.22 26.84 -5.40
N PRO A 810 -13.36 27.47 -5.73
CA PRO A 810 -14.37 27.82 -4.73
C PRO A 810 -15.00 26.56 -4.14
N ARG A 811 -14.99 26.45 -2.82
CA ARG A 811 -15.74 25.44 -2.06
C ARG A 811 -15.98 25.88 -0.63
N GLU A 812 -16.88 25.18 0.04
CA GLU A 812 -17.15 25.36 1.46
C GLU A 812 -15.90 25.03 2.31
N GLY A 813 -15.75 25.71 3.45
CA GLY A 813 -14.61 25.52 4.35
C GLY A 813 -13.26 26.02 3.80
N ARG A 814 -13.23 26.71 2.66
CA ARG A 814 -12.04 27.35 2.09
C ARG A 814 -12.32 28.80 1.73
N ALA A 815 -11.31 29.64 1.92
CA ALA A 815 -11.36 31.05 1.56
C ALA A 815 -10.04 31.52 0.96
N LEU A 816 -10.09 32.58 0.16
CA LEU A 816 -8.88 33.27 -0.26
C LEU A 816 -8.71 34.55 0.58
N LEU A 817 -7.62 34.64 1.33
CA LEU A 817 -7.18 35.86 2.00
C LEU A 817 -6.29 36.65 1.05
N VAL A 818 -6.63 37.91 0.83
CA VAL A 818 -5.86 38.86 0.02
C VAL A 818 -5.50 40.05 0.90
N ASP A 819 -4.21 40.35 1.00
CA ASP A 819 -3.69 41.63 1.48
C ASP A 819 -3.06 42.36 0.30
N ARG A 820 -3.76 43.37 -0.21
CA ARG A 820 -3.31 44.14 -1.38
C ARG A 820 -2.07 44.98 -1.11
N HIS A 821 -1.90 45.44 0.12
CA HIS A 821 -0.77 46.29 0.50
C HIS A 821 0.52 45.48 0.58
N GLU A 822 0.45 44.25 1.11
CA GLU A 822 1.58 43.32 1.17
C GLU A 822 1.73 42.47 -0.12
N HIS A 823 0.87 42.68 -1.13
CA HIS A 823 0.76 41.82 -2.32
C HIS A 823 0.68 40.33 -1.98
N ARG A 824 0.02 40.00 -0.86
CA ARG A 824 -0.10 38.64 -0.35
C ARG A 824 -1.46 38.07 -0.73
N THR A 825 -1.46 36.84 -1.23
CA THR A 825 -2.67 36.06 -1.47
C THR A 825 -2.44 34.65 -0.96
N ALA A 826 -3.33 34.17 -0.07
CA ALA A 826 -3.20 32.90 0.60
C ALA A 826 -4.53 32.15 0.60
N LEU A 827 -4.50 30.86 0.28
CA LEU A 827 -5.63 29.98 0.55
C LEU A 827 -5.66 29.68 2.04
N ILE A 828 -6.84 29.80 2.65
CA ILE A 828 -7.00 29.63 4.09
C ILE A 828 -8.18 28.70 4.39
N VAL A 829 -8.11 28.05 5.56
CA VAL A 829 -9.27 27.47 6.24
C VAL A 829 -9.76 28.52 7.24
N PRO A 830 -10.92 29.16 7.00
CA PRO A 830 -11.45 30.17 7.92
C PRO A 830 -11.82 29.56 9.27
N PHE A 831 -11.72 30.35 10.34
CA PHE A 831 -12.21 29.93 11.65
C PHE A 831 -13.75 29.83 11.64
N ALA A 832 -14.29 28.79 12.27
CA ALA A 832 -15.73 28.67 12.52
C ALA A 832 -16.07 29.02 13.97
N ALA A 833 -17.33 29.41 14.20
CA ALA A 833 -17.89 29.50 15.54
C ALA A 833 -17.95 28.11 16.17
N GLY A 834 -17.40 27.95 17.37
CA GLY A 834 -17.68 26.77 18.19
C GLY A 834 -19.16 26.76 18.58
N SER A 835 -19.82 25.61 18.48
CA SER A 835 -21.03 25.35 19.24
C SER A 835 -20.63 25.32 20.72
N ASP A 836 -20.85 26.40 21.45
CA ASP A 836 -20.80 26.38 22.90
C ASP A 836 -22.05 25.63 23.41
N VAL A 837 -22.01 24.30 23.26
CA VAL A 837 -22.83 23.41 24.08
C VAL A 837 -21.84 22.43 24.71
N PRO A 838 -21.72 22.42 26.06
CA PRO A 838 -20.93 21.43 26.78
C PRO A 838 -21.37 19.99 26.49
#